data_AF-A0A2M7A7Q0-F1
#
_entry.id   AF-A0A2M7A7Q0-F1
#
_cell.length_a   1.000
_cell.length_b   1.000
_cell.length_c   1.000
_cell.angle_alpha   90.00
_cell.angle_beta   90.00
_cell.angle_gamma   90.00
#
_symmetry.space_group_name_H-M   'P 1'
#
loop_
_entity.id
_entity.type
_entity.pdbx_description
1 polymer ?
#
loop_
_entity_poly.entity_id
_entity_poly.type
_entity_poly.pdbx_seq_one_letter_code
_entity_poly.pdbx_strand_id
1 'polypeptide(L)'
;IVQPEGVFYKLVKEEDIPLIVKEHLLRGKVVEKLVYKESKDLLFTPFEKMKFFKPQTKIVRKNCGLINPTEIDEYIAQDGYTALGKVLFSMSPDEVIEEIKKSGLRGRGGVGFPTGLKWQFCRRAKGDVKYTLCNANEGDPGAYMNRGQIEDNPHSIIEGMCIAAYAIGSKQGYVYIRAEYPLAVDILGGAVEQAREHGLLGKGILDSDFEFDLDLRMGAGAFVCGEETALIASIEGKRGMPRSRPPFPANEGLWGKPTILNNVETYANVPLIILRGCEWFSSIGTENSKGTKVFSLSGDINNSGLVEVPMGTTMGEVIYDIGNGCPKGKKLKAVQSGGPLGGCIPKEHLNVPIDYESLEILSSTMGSGGLVVMDEDTCMVDITRFFLEFVLGESCGKCTPCREGNKRMLDILNRITEGKGREGDLELLEELCITIKDSALCGLGQTAPTPVLSTIRFFRDEYEAHIKYKKCPAGICQALFRSPCQNACPAGLDTHGYIALIAKGRFKEAYELIMEKNPLPATCGRVCTHPCEAKCRREEIDEPVAIRSLKRIAADYGMRQTTEVRSQKSEDRGQEHEKVHSPQSIVHRGQKGRRAQTGAQEHQSTAAQNQVAIIGSGPAGLTAAYHLTKMGHKVTIFESLPVAGGMLSVGIPEY
;
A
#
# COMPACT_ATOMS: atom_id res chain seq x y z
N ILE A 1 -7.64 9.52 27.90
CA ILE A 1 -6.45 9.42 28.80
C ILE A 1 -6.88 9.97 30.15
N VAL A 2 -6.46 9.38 31.27
CA VAL A 2 -6.73 9.92 32.60
C VAL A 2 -5.45 10.57 33.13
N GLN A 3 -5.55 11.83 33.51
CA GLN A 3 -4.48 12.64 34.10
C GLN A 3 -4.65 12.74 35.63
N PRO A 4 -3.58 12.98 36.41
CA PRO A 4 -2.21 13.30 35.99
C PRO A 4 -1.29 12.09 35.70
N GLU A 5 -1.72 10.87 35.98
CA GLU A 5 -0.88 9.67 35.85
C GLU A 5 -0.59 9.28 34.39
N GLY A 6 -1.31 9.86 33.42
CA GLY A 6 -1.17 9.57 32.00
C GLY A 6 -1.65 8.17 31.62
N VAL A 7 -2.65 7.63 32.33
CA VAL A 7 -3.18 6.27 32.10
C VAL A 7 -3.98 6.25 30.80
N PHE A 8 -3.54 5.40 29.87
CA PHE A 8 -4.20 5.16 28.59
C PHE A 8 -5.04 3.89 28.64
N TYR A 9 -6.36 4.07 28.66
CA TYR A 9 -7.33 3.00 28.50
C TYR A 9 -7.61 2.79 27.01
N LYS A 10 -7.39 1.57 26.51
CA LYS A 10 -7.53 1.19 25.10
C LYS A 10 -8.90 0.57 24.83
N LEU A 11 -9.46 0.85 23.65
CA LEU A 11 -10.69 0.23 23.13
C LEU A 11 -11.86 0.23 24.14
N VAL A 12 -11.99 1.33 24.89
CA VAL A 12 -13.02 1.49 25.92
C VAL A 12 -14.40 1.47 25.28
N LYS A 13 -15.31 0.67 25.83
CA LYS A 13 -16.72 0.65 25.47
C LYS A 13 -17.56 1.37 26.53
N GLU A 14 -18.80 1.71 26.22
CA GLU A 14 -19.72 2.34 27.18
C GLU A 14 -19.89 1.51 28.46
N GLU A 15 -19.91 0.19 28.34
CA GLU A 15 -20.00 -0.77 29.46
C GLU A 15 -18.79 -0.73 30.42
N ASP A 16 -17.63 -0.27 29.94
CA ASP A 16 -16.42 -0.15 30.75
C ASP A 16 -16.36 1.14 31.58
N ILE A 17 -17.13 2.17 31.18
CA ILE A 17 -17.09 3.51 31.80
C ILE A 17 -17.40 3.45 33.30
N PRO A 18 -18.49 2.81 33.77
CA PRO A 18 -18.81 2.77 35.20
C PRO A 18 -17.69 2.14 36.03
N LEU A 19 -16.98 1.17 35.47
CA LEU A 19 -15.86 0.51 36.13
C LEU A 19 -14.64 1.44 36.24
N ILE A 20 -14.28 2.16 35.16
CA ILE A 20 -13.19 3.14 35.17
C ILE A 20 -13.48 4.25 36.19
N VAL A 21 -14.71 4.77 36.20
CA VAL A 21 -15.11 5.82 37.15
C VAL A 21 -15.01 5.31 38.59
N LYS A 22 -15.61 4.14 38.88
CA LYS A 22 -15.66 3.59 40.23
C LYS A 22 -14.30 3.18 40.78
N GLU A 23 -13.47 2.52 39.98
CA GLU A 23 -12.18 2.01 40.45
C GLU A 23 -11.07 3.05 40.29
N HIS A 24 -10.93 3.66 39.12
CA HIS A 24 -9.81 4.57 38.88
C HIS A 24 -10.08 5.97 39.43
N LEU A 25 -11.17 6.62 39.01
CA LEU A 25 -11.40 8.02 39.36
C LEU A 25 -11.79 8.23 40.83
N LEU A 26 -12.57 7.31 41.42
CA LEU A 26 -13.01 7.43 42.81
C LEU A 26 -12.06 6.74 43.82
N ARG A 27 -11.40 5.65 43.43
CA ARG A 27 -10.58 4.83 44.36
C ARG A 27 -9.08 4.84 44.03
N GLY A 28 -8.65 5.48 42.95
CA GLY A 28 -7.25 5.51 42.51
C GLY A 28 -6.71 4.17 42.01
N LYS A 29 -7.58 3.19 41.71
CA LYS A 29 -7.21 1.85 41.26
C LYS A 29 -7.35 1.70 39.75
N VAL A 30 -6.22 1.55 39.07
CA VAL A 30 -6.18 1.36 37.61
C VAL A 30 -6.92 0.09 37.20
N VAL A 31 -7.77 0.19 36.17
CA VAL A 31 -8.49 -0.96 35.62
C VAL A 31 -7.59 -1.74 34.66
N GLU A 32 -6.80 -2.66 35.22
CA GLU A 32 -5.72 -3.36 34.51
C GLU A 32 -6.13 -4.10 33.23
N LYS A 33 -7.37 -4.59 33.15
CA LYS A 33 -7.88 -5.31 31.97
C LYS A 33 -8.00 -4.40 30.73
N LEU A 34 -8.08 -3.07 30.93
CA LEU A 34 -8.36 -2.08 29.89
C LEU A 34 -7.15 -1.21 29.55
N VAL A 35 -6.04 -1.32 30.28
CA VAL A 35 -4.85 -0.50 30.02
C VAL A 35 -3.90 -1.18 29.04
N TYR A 36 -3.10 -0.36 28.36
CA TYR A 36 -1.93 -0.86 27.65
C TYR A 36 -0.79 -1.13 28.64
N LYS A 37 -0.16 -2.31 28.50
CA LYS A 37 0.99 -2.74 29.29
C LYS A 37 2.10 -3.19 28.34
N GLU A 38 3.26 -2.57 28.47
CA GLU A 38 4.42 -2.89 27.64
C GLU A 38 5.22 -4.08 28.17
N SER A 39 5.18 -4.30 29.49
CA SER A 39 5.63 -5.52 30.16
C SER A 39 4.54 -6.03 31.09
N LYS A 40 4.53 -7.34 31.36
CA LYS A 40 3.64 -7.97 32.34
C LYS A 40 3.86 -7.46 33.76
N ASP A 41 5.05 -6.92 34.04
CA ASP A 41 5.43 -6.42 35.37
C ASP A 41 4.93 -4.99 35.65
N LEU A 42 4.41 -4.28 34.63
CA LEU A 42 3.89 -2.93 34.79
C LEU A 42 2.39 -2.94 35.07
N LEU A 43 1.96 -2.08 36.00
CA LEU A 43 0.54 -1.82 36.23
C LEU A 43 -0.11 -1.17 35.00
N PHE A 44 0.59 -0.20 34.40
CA PHE A 44 0.28 0.42 33.12
C PHE A 44 1.56 1.09 32.57
N THR A 45 1.58 1.40 31.27
CA THR A 45 2.61 2.26 30.68
C THR A 45 2.02 3.65 30.49
N PRO A 46 2.61 4.73 31.07
CA PRO A 46 2.18 6.10 30.81
C PRO A 46 2.19 6.41 29.31
N PHE A 47 1.19 7.16 28.82
CA PHE A 47 1.01 7.37 27.38
C PHE A 47 2.28 7.90 26.68
N GLU A 48 3.00 8.84 27.30
CA GLU A 48 4.23 9.44 26.76
C GLU A 48 5.39 8.45 26.64
N LYS A 49 5.38 7.38 27.45
CA LYS A 49 6.47 6.39 27.50
C LYS A 49 6.24 5.20 26.57
N MET A 50 5.05 5.07 25.99
CA MET A 50 4.73 3.97 25.08
C MET A 50 5.62 4.00 23.84
N LYS A 51 6.06 2.83 23.36
CA LYS A 51 6.84 2.67 22.11
C LYS A 51 6.29 3.44 20.91
N PHE A 52 4.97 3.56 20.77
CA PHE A 52 4.37 4.31 19.66
C PHE A 52 4.57 5.84 19.79
N PHE A 53 4.50 6.40 21.01
CA PHE A 53 4.50 7.85 21.21
C PHE A 53 5.88 8.41 21.56
N LYS A 54 6.67 7.67 22.33
CA LYS A 54 8.00 8.09 22.81
C LYS A 54 8.99 8.53 21.72
N PRO A 55 9.12 7.83 20.57
CA PRO A 55 10.09 8.20 19.54
C PRO A 55 9.63 9.38 18.65
N GLN A 56 8.40 9.88 18.83
CA GLN A 56 7.87 10.98 18.03
C GLN A 56 8.35 12.34 18.53
N THR A 57 8.63 13.25 17.60
CA THR A 57 8.96 14.66 17.89
C THR A 57 7.74 15.51 17.57
N LYS A 58 6.80 15.61 18.52
CA LYS A 58 5.54 16.34 18.32
C LYS A 58 5.76 17.86 18.39
N ILE A 59 5.84 18.51 17.23
CA ILE A 59 5.94 19.96 17.10
C ILE A 59 4.59 20.54 16.72
N VAL A 60 4.08 20.16 15.54
CA VAL A 60 2.79 20.63 15.02
C VAL A 60 1.64 20.01 15.80
N ARG A 61 1.84 18.76 16.25
CA ARG A 61 0.85 18.00 17.03
C ARG A 61 1.04 18.12 18.54
N LYS A 62 1.79 19.13 19.03
CA LYS A 62 2.07 19.29 20.48
C LYS A 62 0.82 19.38 21.35
N ASN A 63 -0.25 20.01 20.84
CA ASN A 63 -1.49 20.25 21.57
C ASN A 63 -2.53 19.14 21.31
N CYS A 64 -2.30 18.26 20.34
CA CYS A 64 -3.29 17.27 19.92
C CYS A 64 -3.52 16.22 21.03
N GLY A 65 -4.77 16.11 21.48
CA GLY A 65 -5.16 15.26 22.61
C GLY A 65 -4.85 15.85 23.99
N LEU A 66 -4.34 17.08 24.05
CA LEU A 66 -4.15 17.85 25.28
C LEU A 66 -5.24 18.91 25.45
N ILE A 67 -5.59 19.61 24.37
CA ILE A 67 -6.63 20.66 24.37
C ILE A 67 -7.96 20.12 23.82
N ASN A 68 -9.06 20.74 24.24
CA ASN A 68 -10.35 20.62 23.57
C ASN A 68 -10.35 21.48 22.28
N PRO A 69 -10.46 20.87 21.08
CA PRO A 69 -10.41 21.61 19.82
C PRO A 69 -11.59 22.56 19.59
N THR A 70 -12.68 22.42 20.36
CA THR A 70 -13.86 23.27 20.25
C THR A 70 -13.84 24.47 21.21
N GLU A 71 -12.79 24.63 22.02
CA GLU A 71 -12.67 25.70 23.01
C GLU A 71 -11.40 26.53 22.75
N ILE A 72 -11.58 27.75 22.21
CA ILE A 72 -10.46 28.64 21.86
C ILE A 72 -9.58 29.00 23.05
N ASP A 73 -10.14 29.13 24.24
CA ASP A 73 -9.41 29.49 25.47
C ASP A 73 -8.31 28.46 25.81
N GLU A 74 -8.53 27.18 25.51
CA GLU A 74 -7.50 26.15 25.73
C GLU A 74 -6.34 26.28 24.76
N TYR A 75 -6.60 26.73 23.52
CA TYR A 75 -5.52 27.04 22.57
C TYR A 75 -4.73 28.28 23.02
N ILE A 76 -5.41 29.34 23.47
CA ILE A 76 -4.79 30.56 24.01
C ILE A 76 -3.93 30.23 25.24
N ALA A 77 -4.42 29.36 26.14
CA ALA A 77 -3.67 28.90 27.31
C ALA A 77 -2.38 28.13 26.95
N GLN A 78 -2.24 27.65 25.70
CA GLN A 78 -1.05 26.97 25.17
C GLN A 78 -0.23 27.87 24.22
N ASP A 79 -0.20 29.17 24.54
CA ASP A 79 0.46 30.26 23.79
C ASP A 79 -0.19 30.58 22.42
N GLY A 80 -1.40 30.09 22.17
CA GLY A 80 -2.13 30.36 20.93
C GLY A 80 -2.35 31.86 20.67
N TYR A 81 -2.22 32.28 19.41
CA TYR A 81 -2.32 33.68 18.97
C TYR A 81 -1.21 34.63 19.47
N THR A 82 -0.28 34.15 20.30
CA THR A 82 0.90 34.92 20.72
C THR A 82 1.80 35.25 19.52
N ALA A 83 1.89 34.34 18.54
CA ALA A 83 2.71 34.55 17.36
C ALA A 83 2.10 35.65 16.47
N LEU A 84 0.78 35.65 16.34
CA LEU A 84 0.04 36.70 15.65
C LEU A 84 0.28 38.07 16.32
N GLY A 85 0.15 38.15 17.65
CA GLY A 85 0.44 39.39 18.39
C GLY A 85 1.87 39.90 18.15
N LYS A 86 2.87 39.02 18.24
CA LYS A 86 4.27 39.36 17.94
C LYS A 86 4.44 39.90 16.51
N VAL A 87 3.80 39.27 15.53
CA VAL A 87 3.89 39.68 14.12
C VAL A 87 3.28 41.06 13.92
N LEU A 88 2.08 41.31 14.45
CA LEU A 88 1.38 42.57 14.23
C LEU A 88 2.07 43.78 14.88
N PHE A 89 2.70 43.60 16.04
CA PHE A 89 3.26 44.70 16.82
C PHE A 89 4.78 44.81 16.80
N SER A 90 5.50 43.81 16.29
CA SER A 90 6.97 43.78 16.38
C SER A 90 7.68 43.37 15.09
N MET A 91 6.95 43.01 14.03
CA MET A 91 7.56 42.60 12.76
C MET A 91 6.88 43.29 11.59
N SER A 92 7.66 43.71 10.60
CA SER A 92 7.13 44.11 9.30
C SER A 92 6.77 42.90 8.44
N PRO A 93 5.89 43.04 7.43
CA PRO A 93 5.55 41.95 6.52
C PRO A 93 6.76 41.30 5.84
N ASP A 94 7.77 42.10 5.47
CA ASP A 94 8.99 41.58 4.84
C ASP A 94 9.87 40.81 5.83
N GLU A 95 9.94 41.22 7.10
CA GLU A 95 10.65 40.46 8.14
C GLU A 95 9.99 39.10 8.40
N VAL A 96 8.65 39.03 8.39
CA VAL A 96 7.92 37.75 8.49
C VAL A 96 8.28 36.82 7.33
N ILE A 97 8.29 37.33 6.09
CA ILE A 97 8.67 36.55 4.91
C ILE A 97 10.11 36.06 5.02
N GLU A 98 11.03 36.92 5.44
CA GLU A 98 12.44 36.55 5.62
C GLU A 98 12.64 35.51 6.73
N GLU A 99 11.89 35.61 7.84
CA GLU A 99 11.92 34.63 8.93
C GLU A 99 11.48 33.24 8.45
N ILE A 100 10.33 33.16 7.74
CA ILE A 100 9.85 31.91 7.16
C ILE A 100 10.79 31.38 6.09
N LYS A 101 11.40 32.25 5.28
CA LYS A 101 12.36 31.85 4.26
C LYS A 101 13.64 31.27 4.88
N LYS A 102 14.19 31.93 5.91
CA LYS A 102 15.38 31.47 6.65
C LYS A 102 15.13 30.17 7.42
N SER A 103 13.89 29.92 7.86
CA SER A 103 13.55 28.65 8.52
C SER A 103 13.74 27.44 7.61
N GLY A 104 13.72 27.63 6.29
CA GLY A 104 13.75 26.53 5.33
C GLY A 104 12.44 25.74 5.26
N LEU A 105 11.32 26.29 5.76
CA LEU A 105 10.02 25.66 5.65
C LEU A 105 9.64 25.41 4.17
N ARG A 106 9.39 24.15 3.87
CA ARG A 106 8.91 23.68 2.56
C ARG A 106 7.45 23.26 2.67
N GLY A 107 6.69 23.40 1.58
CA GLY A 107 5.28 23.04 1.54
C GLY A 107 5.04 21.56 1.88
N ARG A 108 4.21 21.29 2.89
CA ARG A 108 3.99 19.95 3.45
C ARG A 108 2.97 19.07 2.72
N GLY A 109 2.31 19.58 1.69
CA GLY A 109 1.28 18.86 0.94
C GLY A 109 1.74 18.23 -0.39
N GLY A 110 3.05 18.17 -0.68
CA GLY A 110 3.54 17.71 -1.98
C GLY A 110 5.06 17.79 -2.11
N VAL A 111 5.56 18.23 -3.27
CA VAL A 111 7.00 18.26 -3.64
C VAL A 111 7.89 19.23 -2.83
N GLY A 112 7.35 19.92 -1.83
CA GLY A 112 8.15 20.75 -0.93
C GLY A 112 8.64 22.08 -1.53
N PHE A 113 7.81 22.85 -2.24
CA PHE A 113 8.23 24.19 -2.67
C PHE A 113 8.54 25.12 -1.46
N PRO A 114 9.61 25.92 -1.45
CA PRO A 114 9.95 26.81 -0.32
C PRO A 114 8.85 27.84 -0.02
N THR A 115 8.29 27.79 1.20
CA THR A 115 7.11 28.57 1.58
C THR A 115 7.41 30.07 1.61
N GLY A 116 8.53 30.49 2.20
CA GLY A 116 8.91 31.90 2.26
C GLY A 116 9.13 32.53 0.87
N LEU A 117 9.67 31.76 -0.07
CA LEU A 117 9.83 32.21 -1.46
C LEU A 117 8.47 32.39 -2.15
N LYS A 118 7.53 31.46 -1.93
CA LYS A 118 6.15 31.57 -2.45
C LYS A 118 5.48 32.85 -1.95
N TRP A 119 5.64 33.16 -0.67
CA TRP A 119 5.07 34.37 -0.06
C TRP A 119 5.73 35.64 -0.60
N GLN A 120 7.06 35.62 -0.77
CA GLN A 120 7.79 36.75 -1.37
C GLN A 120 7.30 37.06 -2.79
N PHE A 121 7.07 36.05 -3.63
CA PHE A 121 6.54 36.25 -4.98
C PHE A 121 5.15 36.89 -4.95
N CYS A 122 4.24 36.41 -4.11
CA CYS A 122 2.90 37.00 -3.98
C CYS A 122 2.94 38.42 -3.40
N ARG A 123 3.82 38.69 -2.43
CA ARG A 123 3.99 40.03 -1.85
C ARG A 123 4.47 41.04 -2.90
N ARG A 124 5.37 40.64 -3.80
CA ARG A 124 5.91 41.49 -4.88
C ARG A 124 5.00 41.60 -6.09
N ALA A 125 4.03 40.69 -6.25
CA ALA A 125 3.09 40.74 -7.36
C ALA A 125 2.24 42.02 -7.32
N LYS A 126 1.95 42.57 -8.50
CA LYS A 126 1.16 43.80 -8.67
C LYS A 126 -0.30 43.55 -8.30
N GLY A 127 -0.91 44.52 -7.61
CA GLY A 127 -2.32 44.51 -7.25
C GLY A 127 -2.53 44.66 -5.75
N ASP A 128 -3.54 45.46 -5.39
CA ASP A 128 -3.86 45.78 -3.99
C ASP A 128 -4.68 44.69 -3.29
N VAL A 129 -5.35 43.85 -4.07
CA VAL A 129 -6.15 42.72 -3.58
C VAL A 129 -5.37 41.44 -3.75
N LYS A 130 -5.21 40.69 -2.67
CA LYS A 130 -4.52 39.39 -2.62
C LYS A 130 -5.33 38.41 -1.76
N TYR A 131 -5.11 37.12 -1.98
CA TYR A 131 -5.83 36.06 -1.27
C TYR A 131 -4.89 35.04 -0.62
N THR A 132 -5.33 34.51 0.53
CA THR A 132 -4.65 33.44 1.28
C THR A 132 -5.52 32.20 1.28
N LEU A 133 -5.05 31.10 0.69
CA LEU A 133 -5.83 29.87 0.58
C LEU A 133 -5.18 28.73 1.38
N CYS A 134 -6.02 27.96 2.08
CA CYS A 134 -5.62 26.71 2.71
C CYS A 134 -6.18 25.50 1.96
N ASN A 135 -5.28 24.61 1.55
CA ASN A 135 -5.64 23.33 0.95
C ASN A 135 -5.80 22.27 2.05
N ALA A 136 -7.05 22.01 2.42
CA ALA A 136 -7.49 20.93 3.29
C ALA A 136 -8.17 19.79 2.49
N ASN A 137 -7.94 19.71 1.17
CA ASN A 137 -8.42 18.61 0.33
C ASN A 137 -7.45 17.42 0.37
N GLU A 138 -7.46 16.69 1.48
CA GLU A 138 -6.66 15.48 1.67
C GLU A 138 -7.37 14.28 1.08
N GLY A 139 -7.18 14.03 -0.22
CA GLY A 139 -7.88 12.97 -0.96
C GLY A 139 -7.10 11.66 -1.10
N ASP A 140 -5.84 11.59 -0.65
CA ASP A 140 -5.00 10.39 -0.81
C ASP A 140 -5.55 9.23 0.05
N PRO A 141 -5.72 8.01 -0.52
CA PRO A 141 -6.09 6.84 0.28
C PRO A 141 -5.07 6.59 1.39
N GLY A 142 -5.56 6.38 2.61
CA GLY A 142 -4.71 6.19 3.79
C GLY A 142 -4.13 7.47 4.40
N ALA A 143 -4.43 8.66 3.84
CA ALA A 143 -3.99 9.94 4.41
C ALA A 143 -5.09 10.61 5.25
N TYR A 144 -4.77 10.95 6.51
CA TYR A 144 -5.66 11.67 7.44
C TYR A 144 -4.90 12.64 8.38
N MET A 145 -3.76 13.20 7.96
CA MET A 145 -2.93 14.08 8.79
C MET A 145 -3.51 15.50 8.83
N ASN A 146 -4.00 16.00 7.69
CA ASN A 146 -4.69 17.29 7.66
C ASN A 146 -6.00 17.20 8.44
N ARG A 147 -6.74 16.10 8.26
CA ARG A 147 -7.92 15.80 9.08
C ARG A 147 -7.59 15.83 10.56
N GLY A 148 -6.57 15.09 10.99
CA GLY A 148 -6.15 15.04 12.39
C GLY A 148 -5.73 16.40 12.92
N GLN A 149 -5.06 17.24 12.13
CA GLN A 149 -4.71 18.59 12.59
C GLN A 149 -5.93 19.51 12.73
N ILE A 150 -6.89 19.44 11.80
CA ILE A 150 -8.11 20.24 11.85
C ILE A 150 -9.00 19.81 13.02
N GLU A 151 -9.20 18.50 13.20
CA GLU A 151 -10.04 17.96 14.26
C GLU A 151 -9.41 18.17 15.65
N ASP A 152 -8.07 18.18 15.78
CA ASP A 152 -7.40 18.29 17.09
C ASP A 152 -6.95 19.72 17.45
N ASN A 153 -6.66 20.58 16.48
CA ASN A 153 -6.09 21.92 16.73
C ASN A 153 -6.34 22.91 15.56
N PRO A 154 -7.61 23.28 15.30
CA PRO A 154 -7.99 24.12 14.16
C PRO A 154 -7.41 25.55 14.25
N HIS A 155 -7.30 26.10 15.47
CA HIS A 155 -6.81 27.47 15.67
C HIS A 155 -5.36 27.68 15.25
N SER A 156 -4.51 26.64 15.32
CA SER A 156 -3.14 26.71 14.78
C SER A 156 -3.09 27.00 13.27
N ILE A 157 -4.09 26.54 12.53
CA ILE A 157 -4.22 26.76 11.09
C ILE A 157 -4.69 28.20 10.84
N ILE A 158 -5.71 28.64 11.59
CA ILE A 158 -6.26 30.00 11.51
C ILE A 158 -5.18 31.03 11.81
N GLU A 159 -4.43 30.86 12.90
CA GLU A 159 -3.33 31.75 13.29
C GLU A 159 -2.24 31.79 12.20
N GLY A 160 -1.83 30.62 11.68
CA GLY A 160 -0.88 30.53 10.58
C GLY A 160 -1.35 31.25 9.30
N MET A 161 -2.65 31.16 8.99
CA MET A 161 -3.24 31.89 7.85
C MET A 161 -3.27 33.40 8.08
N CYS A 162 -3.57 33.86 9.31
CA CYS A 162 -3.54 35.29 9.66
C CYS A 162 -2.12 35.86 9.47
N ILE A 163 -1.10 35.17 9.97
CA ILE A 163 0.31 35.57 9.82
C ILE A 163 0.71 35.62 8.33
N ALA A 164 0.32 34.61 7.56
CA ALA A 164 0.60 34.57 6.13
C ALA A 164 -0.11 35.70 5.38
N ALA A 165 -1.36 35.99 5.75
CA ALA A 165 -2.15 37.07 5.17
C ALA A 165 -1.53 38.44 5.47
N TYR A 166 -1.08 38.68 6.70
CA TYR A 166 -0.33 39.87 7.07
C TYR A 166 0.93 40.02 6.22
N ALA A 167 1.72 38.94 6.10
CA ALA A 167 2.96 38.93 5.35
C ALA A 167 2.76 39.31 3.87
N ILE A 168 1.72 38.81 3.21
CA ILE A 168 1.48 39.11 1.79
C ILE A 168 0.66 40.40 1.57
N GLY A 169 -0.10 40.85 2.57
CA GLY A 169 -1.08 41.94 2.48
C GLY A 169 -2.44 41.47 1.93
N SER A 170 -2.91 40.30 2.36
CA SER A 170 -4.23 39.76 2.04
C SER A 170 -5.23 40.14 3.12
N LYS A 171 -6.45 40.50 2.73
CA LYS A 171 -7.57 40.78 3.64
C LYS A 171 -8.62 39.67 3.69
N GLN A 172 -8.51 38.68 2.80
CA GLN A 172 -9.48 37.60 2.68
C GLN A 172 -8.76 36.28 2.44
N GLY A 173 -9.16 35.26 3.16
CA GLY A 173 -8.74 33.90 2.90
C GLY A 173 -9.88 32.93 2.76
N TYR A 174 -9.54 31.74 2.25
CA TYR A 174 -10.47 30.63 2.12
C TYR A 174 -9.79 29.33 2.55
N VAL A 175 -10.49 28.52 3.34
CA VAL A 175 -10.09 27.13 3.59
C VAL A 175 -10.93 26.23 2.70
N TYR A 176 -10.28 25.54 1.77
CA TYR A 176 -10.94 24.55 0.93
C TYR A 176 -10.84 23.18 1.57
N ILE A 177 -11.95 22.70 2.13
CA ILE A 177 -12.04 21.46 2.89
C ILE A 177 -12.95 20.47 2.16
N ARG A 178 -12.57 19.19 2.16
CA ARG A 178 -13.35 18.15 1.50
C ARG A 178 -14.65 17.84 2.26
N ALA A 179 -15.75 17.64 1.55
CA ALA A 179 -17.06 17.36 2.18
C ALA A 179 -17.13 16.00 2.88
N GLU A 180 -16.22 15.07 2.58
CA GLU A 180 -16.19 13.75 3.24
C GLU A 180 -15.71 13.80 4.70
N TYR A 181 -15.27 14.96 5.19
CA TYR A 181 -14.86 15.16 6.59
C TYR A 181 -15.87 16.05 7.36
N PRO A 182 -17.10 15.56 7.65
CA PRO A 182 -18.13 16.39 8.27
C PRO A 182 -17.69 16.93 9.65
N LEU A 183 -17.05 16.09 10.48
CA LEU A 183 -16.55 16.52 11.78
C LEU A 183 -15.50 17.64 11.67
N ALA A 184 -14.55 17.50 10.74
CA ALA A 184 -13.53 18.52 10.51
C ALA A 184 -14.14 19.84 9.99
N VAL A 185 -15.19 19.77 9.17
CA VAL A 185 -15.95 20.95 8.70
C VAL A 185 -16.62 21.65 9.87
N ASP A 186 -17.31 20.91 10.73
CA ASP A 186 -18.03 21.46 11.88
C ASP A 186 -17.06 22.10 12.90
N ILE A 187 -15.98 21.39 13.26
CA ILE A 187 -14.95 21.89 14.20
C ILE A 187 -14.28 23.14 13.64
N LEU A 188 -13.84 23.11 12.37
CA LEU A 188 -13.17 24.26 11.77
C LEU A 188 -14.12 25.45 11.60
N GLY A 189 -15.38 25.20 11.27
CA GLY A 189 -16.42 26.23 11.19
C GLY A 189 -16.63 26.91 12.54
N GLY A 190 -16.78 26.12 13.60
CA GLY A 190 -16.86 26.63 14.97
C GLY A 190 -15.62 27.43 15.38
N ALA A 191 -14.41 26.97 15.02
CA ALA A 191 -13.17 27.67 15.34
C ALA A 191 -13.02 29.02 14.60
N VAL A 192 -13.51 29.11 13.36
CA VAL A 192 -13.55 30.38 12.61
C VAL A 192 -14.49 31.38 13.27
N GLU A 193 -15.70 30.95 13.67
CA GLU A 193 -16.63 31.81 14.39
C GLU A 193 -16.08 32.26 15.74
N GLN A 194 -15.50 31.35 16.53
CA GLN A 194 -14.84 31.69 17.80
C GLN A 194 -13.73 32.74 17.61
N ALA A 195 -12.89 32.58 16.59
CA ALA A 195 -11.84 33.55 16.29
C ALA A 195 -12.42 34.92 15.87
N ARG A 196 -13.55 34.96 15.15
CA ARG A 196 -14.26 36.22 14.85
C ARG A 196 -14.81 36.88 16.10
N GLU A 197 -15.47 36.12 16.98
CA GLU A 197 -16.04 36.61 18.24
C GLU A 197 -14.97 37.20 19.18
N HIS A 198 -13.76 36.64 19.17
CA HIS A 198 -12.63 37.11 19.97
C HIS A 198 -11.84 38.25 19.30
N GLY A 199 -12.27 38.77 18.15
CA GLY A 199 -11.56 39.83 17.43
C GLY A 199 -10.21 39.40 16.85
N LEU A 200 -10.03 38.10 16.62
CA LEU A 200 -8.83 37.49 16.00
C LEU A 200 -8.99 37.32 14.48
N LEU A 201 -10.21 37.50 13.97
CA LEU A 201 -10.58 37.61 12.55
C LEU A 201 -11.52 38.80 12.35
N GLY A 202 -11.59 39.31 11.12
CA GLY A 202 -12.39 40.47 10.74
C GLY A 202 -11.54 41.74 10.67
N LYS A 203 -12.09 42.85 11.15
CA LYS A 203 -11.45 44.17 11.12
C LYS A 203 -10.85 44.50 12.48
N GLY A 204 -9.73 45.19 12.50
CA GLY A 204 -9.14 45.67 13.75
C GLY A 204 -8.58 44.54 14.59
N ILE A 205 -7.92 43.55 13.96
CA ILE A 205 -7.47 42.35 14.68
C ILE A 205 -6.50 42.74 15.80
N LEU A 206 -6.83 42.37 17.04
CA LEU A 206 -6.09 42.78 18.24
C LEU A 206 -5.94 44.31 18.37
N ASP A 207 -6.92 45.10 17.95
CA ASP A 207 -6.88 46.57 17.89
C ASP A 207 -5.76 47.14 17.00
N SER A 208 -5.27 46.36 16.03
CA SER A 208 -4.32 46.81 15.01
C SER A 208 -5.02 47.33 13.74
N ASP A 209 -4.27 47.95 12.82
CA ASP A 209 -4.79 48.35 11.50
C ASP A 209 -4.97 47.17 10.53
N PHE A 210 -4.66 45.93 10.96
CA PHE A 210 -4.75 44.75 10.12
C PHE A 210 -6.17 44.20 10.05
N GLU A 211 -6.59 43.82 8.84
CA GLU A 211 -7.89 43.25 8.53
C GLU A 211 -7.68 41.91 7.84
N PHE A 212 -8.31 40.84 8.32
CA PHE A 212 -8.30 39.55 7.65
C PHE A 212 -9.48 38.68 8.07
N ASP A 213 -10.21 38.15 7.10
CA ASP A 213 -11.32 37.23 7.35
C ASP A 213 -11.18 35.91 6.57
N LEU A 214 -11.86 34.86 7.03
CA LEU A 214 -11.74 33.49 6.52
C LEU A 214 -13.09 32.87 6.23
N ASP A 215 -13.27 32.36 5.02
CA ASP A 215 -14.46 31.58 4.66
C ASP A 215 -14.12 30.12 4.37
N LEU A 216 -15.02 29.22 4.77
CA LEU A 216 -14.92 27.81 4.43
C LEU A 216 -15.56 27.53 3.07
N ARG A 217 -14.86 26.76 2.24
CA ARG A 217 -15.33 26.26 0.95
C ARG A 217 -15.30 24.74 0.97
N MET A 218 -16.48 24.14 0.89
CA MET A 218 -16.61 22.68 0.82
C MET A 218 -16.36 22.19 -0.60
N GLY A 219 -15.47 21.20 -0.73
CA GLY A 219 -15.24 20.46 -1.96
C GLY A 219 -16.37 19.49 -2.26
N ALA A 220 -16.45 19.02 -3.51
CA ALA A 220 -17.50 18.11 -4.00
C ALA A 220 -16.96 16.71 -4.36
N GLY A 221 -16.00 16.21 -3.58
CA GLY A 221 -15.45 14.85 -3.71
C GLY A 221 -14.54 14.60 -4.90
N ALA A 222 -13.85 15.63 -5.40
CA ALA A 222 -12.89 15.49 -6.49
C ALA A 222 -11.44 15.56 -5.98
N PHE A 223 -10.68 14.48 -6.11
CA PHE A 223 -9.26 14.43 -5.70
C PHE A 223 -8.40 15.43 -6.47
N VAL A 224 -8.69 15.63 -7.77
CA VAL A 224 -7.98 16.62 -8.60
C VAL A 224 -8.06 18.05 -8.06
N CYS A 225 -9.09 18.38 -7.26
CA CYS A 225 -9.18 19.67 -6.58
C CYS A 225 -8.15 19.85 -5.45
N GLY A 226 -7.31 18.84 -5.16
CA GLY A 226 -6.11 19.02 -4.36
C GLY A 226 -4.98 19.72 -5.12
N GLU A 227 -5.04 19.76 -6.46
CA GLU A 227 -4.10 20.51 -7.29
C GLU A 227 -4.38 22.03 -7.20
N GLU A 228 -3.32 22.83 -7.09
CA GLU A 228 -3.39 24.25 -6.73
C GLU A 228 -4.33 25.07 -7.63
N THR A 229 -4.30 24.87 -8.95
CA THR A 229 -5.13 25.64 -9.89
C THR A 229 -6.54 25.08 -10.06
N ALA A 230 -6.71 23.76 -9.88
CA ALA A 230 -8.02 23.13 -9.85
C ALA A 230 -8.81 23.54 -8.61
N LEU A 231 -8.15 23.61 -7.45
CA LEU A 231 -8.70 24.12 -6.19
C LEU A 231 -9.23 25.54 -6.36
N ILE A 232 -8.40 26.42 -6.93
CA ILE A 232 -8.78 27.80 -7.25
C ILE A 232 -10.02 27.82 -8.16
N ALA A 233 -10.03 27.04 -9.23
CA ALA A 233 -11.19 26.97 -10.12
C ALA A 233 -12.47 26.50 -9.39
N SER A 234 -12.35 25.57 -8.45
CA SER A 234 -13.47 25.11 -7.63
C SER A 234 -13.99 26.21 -6.69
N ILE A 235 -13.11 26.99 -6.06
CA ILE A 235 -13.52 28.14 -5.23
C ILE A 235 -14.26 29.20 -6.07
N GLU A 236 -13.82 29.41 -7.32
CA GLU A 236 -14.49 30.31 -8.27
C GLU A 236 -15.86 29.79 -8.75
N GLY A 237 -16.32 28.62 -8.28
CA GLY A 237 -17.58 28.00 -8.70
C GLY A 237 -17.51 27.33 -10.08
N LYS A 238 -16.31 27.13 -10.62
CA LYS A 238 -16.08 26.41 -11.89
C LYS A 238 -15.78 24.95 -11.61
N ARG A 239 -15.79 24.12 -12.67
CA ARG A 239 -15.28 22.75 -12.59
C ARG A 239 -13.80 22.78 -12.21
N GLY A 240 -13.39 21.89 -11.31
CA GLY A 240 -12.01 21.74 -10.81
C GLY A 240 -11.03 21.22 -11.86
N MET A 241 -10.80 21.99 -12.92
CA MET A 241 -9.88 21.66 -14.00
C MET A 241 -8.60 22.48 -13.86
N PRO A 242 -7.42 21.84 -13.78
CA PRO A 242 -6.15 22.54 -13.71
C PRO A 242 -5.93 23.51 -14.88
N ARG A 243 -5.24 24.62 -14.60
CA ARG A 243 -4.85 25.65 -15.57
C ARG A 243 -3.39 25.45 -15.97
N SER A 244 -3.07 25.78 -17.22
CA SER A 244 -1.68 25.79 -17.68
C SER A 244 -0.90 26.86 -16.92
N ARG A 245 0.36 26.57 -16.60
CA ARG A 245 1.31 27.53 -16.04
C ARG A 245 2.38 27.83 -17.08
N PRO A 246 2.82 29.09 -17.27
CA PRO A 246 2.33 30.33 -16.63
C PRO A 246 0.93 30.79 -17.10
N PRO A 247 0.24 31.67 -16.34
CA PRO A 247 0.70 32.36 -15.12
C PRO A 247 0.62 31.47 -13.86
N PHE A 248 1.50 31.75 -12.89
CA PHE A 248 1.48 31.08 -11.57
C PHE A 248 0.50 31.76 -10.60
N PRO A 249 -0.14 31.03 -9.68
CA PRO A 249 -1.12 31.57 -8.73
C PRO A 249 -0.61 32.74 -7.87
N ALA A 250 0.68 32.72 -7.52
CA ALA A 250 1.31 33.81 -6.78
C ALA A 250 1.27 35.16 -7.53
N ASN A 251 1.12 35.14 -8.85
CA ASN A 251 0.93 36.34 -9.67
C ASN A 251 -0.54 36.51 -10.07
N GLU A 252 -1.17 35.43 -10.53
CA GLU A 252 -2.55 35.42 -11.02
C GLU A 252 -3.23 34.10 -10.63
N GLY A 253 -3.99 34.11 -9.54
CA GLY A 253 -4.72 32.95 -9.02
C GLY A 253 -6.19 33.26 -8.77
N LEU A 254 -6.53 33.43 -7.49
CA LEU A 254 -7.78 33.92 -6.90
C LEU A 254 -8.54 34.96 -7.74
N TRP A 255 -9.47 34.61 -8.65
CA TRP A 255 -10.14 35.60 -9.52
C TRP A 255 -9.17 36.54 -10.27
N GLY A 256 -8.04 35.98 -10.71
CA GLY A 256 -6.99 36.73 -11.41
C GLY A 256 -6.16 37.64 -10.49
N LYS A 257 -6.21 37.45 -9.17
CA LYS A 257 -5.42 38.21 -8.19
C LYS A 257 -4.27 37.38 -7.62
N PRO A 258 -3.16 38.02 -7.17
CA PRO A 258 -2.07 37.32 -6.49
C PRO A 258 -2.58 36.50 -5.31
N THR A 259 -2.23 35.21 -5.29
CA THR A 259 -2.79 34.26 -4.33
C THR A 259 -1.74 33.28 -3.87
N ILE A 260 -1.64 33.07 -2.56
CA ILE A 260 -0.89 31.94 -2.00
C ILE A 260 -1.84 30.79 -1.69
N LEU A 261 -1.41 29.58 -1.99
CA LEU A 261 -2.03 28.34 -1.50
C LEU A 261 -0.97 27.55 -0.74
N ASN A 262 -1.27 27.24 0.52
CA ASN A 262 -0.46 26.34 1.34
C ASN A 262 -1.34 25.24 1.95
N ASN A 263 -0.71 24.12 2.32
CA ASN A 263 -1.38 23.01 2.98
C ASN A 263 -1.55 23.27 4.48
N VAL A 264 -2.54 22.63 5.11
CA VAL A 264 -2.85 22.68 6.55
C VAL A 264 -1.61 22.57 7.44
N GLU A 265 -0.78 21.54 7.27
CA GLU A 265 0.43 21.33 8.09
C GLU A 265 1.45 22.46 7.86
N THR A 266 1.49 23.05 6.66
CA THR A 266 2.38 24.19 6.40
C THR A 266 1.98 25.40 7.24
N TYR A 267 0.69 25.71 7.34
CA TYR A 267 0.21 26.81 8.18
C TYR A 267 0.41 26.53 9.67
N ALA A 268 0.16 25.31 10.12
CA ALA A 268 0.31 24.95 11.53
C ALA A 268 1.78 25.04 12.03
N ASN A 269 2.77 25.00 11.13
CA ASN A 269 4.18 25.25 11.47
C ASN A 269 4.49 26.75 11.68
N VAL A 270 3.75 27.67 11.03
CA VAL A 270 4.08 29.10 10.98
C VAL A 270 4.12 29.76 12.36
N PRO A 271 3.10 29.61 13.24
CA PRO A 271 3.14 30.22 14.57
C PRO A 271 4.36 29.79 15.39
N LEU A 272 4.71 28.49 15.31
CA LEU A 272 5.83 27.92 16.05
C LEU A 272 7.18 28.47 15.59
N ILE A 273 7.36 28.65 14.27
CA ILE A 273 8.56 29.26 13.70
C ILE A 273 8.71 30.71 14.18
N ILE A 274 7.62 31.48 14.18
CA ILE A 274 7.63 32.88 14.62
C ILE A 274 7.97 33.01 16.11
N LEU A 275 7.43 32.14 16.96
CA LEU A 275 7.67 32.18 18.40
C LEU A 275 9.10 31.76 18.77
N ARG A 276 9.59 30.67 18.18
CA ARG A 276 10.87 30.05 18.55
C ARG A 276 12.05 30.47 17.68
N GLY A 277 11.79 31.08 16.53
CA GLY A 277 12.78 31.54 15.57
C GLY A 277 13.13 30.50 14.49
N CYS A 278 13.61 31.01 13.36
CA CYS A 278 14.02 30.23 12.19
C CYS A 278 15.22 29.31 12.46
N GLU A 279 16.16 29.72 13.31
CA GLU A 279 17.31 28.90 13.71
C GLU A 279 16.87 27.64 14.46
N TRP A 280 15.90 27.76 15.36
CA TRP A 280 15.33 26.60 16.05
C TRP A 280 14.71 25.62 15.06
N PHE A 281 13.88 26.10 14.12
CA PHE A 281 13.23 25.21 13.15
C PHE A 281 14.22 24.55 12.17
N SER A 282 15.20 25.31 11.69
CA SER A 282 16.23 24.83 10.74
C SER A 282 17.28 23.92 11.37
N SER A 283 17.39 23.90 12.70
CA SER A 283 18.20 22.94 13.45
C SER A 283 17.61 21.52 13.44
N ILE A 284 16.34 21.37 13.06
CA ILE A 284 15.61 20.10 13.02
C ILE A 284 15.54 19.64 11.57
N GLY A 285 15.76 18.35 11.34
CA GLY A 285 15.70 17.73 10.02
C GLY A 285 17.07 17.60 9.34
N THR A 286 17.08 17.47 8.02
CA THR A 286 18.33 17.36 7.22
C THR A 286 18.83 18.71 6.74
N GLU A 287 19.91 18.75 5.96
CA GLU A 287 20.43 20.00 5.38
C GLU A 287 19.39 20.69 4.48
N ASN A 288 18.70 19.92 3.62
CA ASN A 288 17.79 20.44 2.59
C ASN A 288 16.30 20.30 2.97
N SER A 289 15.98 19.54 4.01
CA SER A 289 14.63 19.29 4.48
C SER A 289 14.50 19.60 5.97
N LYS A 290 14.09 20.82 6.31
CA LYS A 290 14.00 21.32 7.69
C LYS A 290 12.68 20.95 8.37
N GLY A 291 12.69 20.93 9.70
CA GLY A 291 11.53 20.69 10.57
C GLY A 291 11.10 19.23 10.68
N THR A 292 9.87 19.02 11.16
CA THR A 292 9.21 17.71 11.25
C THR A 292 8.23 17.50 10.10
N LYS A 293 7.80 16.25 9.93
CA LYS A 293 6.69 15.85 9.06
C LYS A 293 5.74 14.94 9.83
N VAL A 294 4.44 15.16 9.65
CA VAL A 294 3.41 14.22 10.12
C VAL A 294 3.15 13.17 9.04
N PHE A 295 3.30 11.90 9.39
CA PHE A 295 2.95 10.76 8.56
C PHE A 295 1.68 10.07 9.05
N SER A 296 0.89 9.56 8.12
CA SER A 296 -0.14 8.57 8.42
C SER A 296 0.39 7.18 8.12
N LEU A 297 0.42 6.31 9.13
CA LEU A 297 0.72 4.90 8.97
C LEU A 297 -0.58 4.10 8.77
N SER A 298 -0.66 3.40 7.66
CA SER A 298 -1.81 2.56 7.27
C SER A 298 -1.35 1.30 6.53
N GLY A 299 -2.29 0.41 6.20
CA GLY A 299 -1.99 -0.87 5.55
C GLY A 299 -1.60 -1.96 6.55
N ASP A 300 -0.68 -2.84 6.14
CA ASP A 300 -0.24 -4.02 6.90
C ASP A 300 0.75 -3.65 8.01
N ILE A 301 0.26 -2.94 9.04
CA ILE A 301 1.06 -2.48 10.19
C ILE A 301 0.34 -2.74 11.52
N ASN A 302 1.08 -3.13 12.56
CA ASN A 302 0.51 -3.41 13.89
C ASN A 302 -0.03 -2.14 14.57
N ASN A 303 0.74 -1.05 14.55
CA ASN A 303 0.35 0.23 15.14
C ASN A 303 0.09 1.25 14.03
N SER A 304 -1.18 1.38 13.64
CA SER A 304 -1.64 2.44 12.73
C SER A 304 -1.94 3.73 13.48
N GLY A 305 -1.68 4.88 12.86
CA GLY A 305 -1.96 6.19 13.43
C GLY A 305 -1.14 7.31 12.78
N LEU A 306 -1.23 8.51 13.39
CA LEU A 306 -0.40 9.65 13.01
C LEU A 306 0.93 9.62 13.77
N VAL A 307 2.01 9.87 13.03
CA VAL A 307 3.39 9.84 13.52
C VAL A 307 4.10 11.10 13.09
N GLU A 308 4.52 11.93 14.06
CA GLU A 308 5.33 13.12 13.76
C GLU A 308 6.81 12.85 14.06
N VAL A 309 7.66 12.94 13.04
CA VAL A 309 9.11 12.70 13.15
C VAL A 309 9.90 13.81 12.46
N PRO A 310 11.16 14.05 12.87
CA PRO A 310 12.07 14.93 12.14
C PRO A 310 12.25 14.47 10.69
N MET A 311 12.39 15.43 9.77
CA MET A 311 12.79 15.11 8.39
C MET A 311 14.12 14.35 8.40
N GLY A 312 14.22 13.29 7.61
CA GLY A 312 15.41 12.44 7.55
C GLY A 312 15.42 11.25 8.51
N THR A 313 14.41 11.10 9.39
CA THR A 313 14.16 9.80 10.06
C THR A 313 14.00 8.71 9.00
N THR A 314 14.56 7.53 9.25
CA THR A 314 14.55 6.45 8.27
C THR A 314 13.19 5.75 8.20
N MET A 315 12.87 5.17 7.04
CA MET A 315 11.65 4.37 6.90
C MET A 315 11.63 3.17 7.85
N GLY A 316 12.79 2.56 8.11
CA GLY A 316 12.94 1.47 9.07
C GLY A 316 12.50 1.84 10.48
N GLU A 317 12.94 3.00 10.99
CA GLU A 317 12.55 3.50 12.31
C GLU A 317 11.04 3.72 12.39
N VAL A 318 10.45 4.37 11.37
CA VAL A 318 9.00 4.62 11.36
C VAL A 318 8.20 3.32 11.34
N ILE A 319 8.60 2.33 10.52
CA ILE A 319 7.85 1.08 10.36
C ILE A 319 8.05 0.11 11.53
N TYR A 320 9.28 -0.10 11.99
CA TYR A 320 9.59 -1.12 12.99
C TYR A 320 9.59 -0.57 14.42
N ASP A 321 10.14 0.62 14.65
CA ASP A 321 10.24 1.14 16.02
C ASP A 321 8.92 1.79 16.46
N ILE A 322 8.27 2.53 15.55
CA ILE A 322 6.99 3.20 15.83
C ILE A 322 5.81 2.30 15.47
N GLY A 323 5.76 1.85 14.21
CA GLY A 323 4.67 1.02 13.66
C GLY A 323 4.64 -0.42 14.19
N ASN A 324 5.70 -0.90 14.84
CA ASN A 324 5.84 -2.26 15.36
C ASN A 324 5.73 -3.36 14.27
N GLY A 325 6.13 -3.03 13.03
CA GLY A 325 6.20 -3.98 11.91
C GLY A 325 4.85 -4.55 11.46
N CYS A 326 4.90 -5.52 10.54
CA CYS A 326 3.71 -6.12 9.95
C CYS A 326 2.97 -7.08 10.92
N PRO A 327 1.65 -7.20 10.79
CA PRO A 327 0.85 -8.16 11.56
C PRO A 327 1.34 -9.60 11.43
N LYS A 328 1.11 -10.41 12.47
CA LYS A 328 1.49 -11.83 12.54
C LYS A 328 2.99 -12.11 12.30
N GLY A 329 3.87 -11.11 12.41
CA GLY A 329 5.30 -11.27 12.16
C GLY A 329 5.65 -11.52 10.69
N LYS A 330 4.74 -11.20 9.77
CA LYS A 330 5.00 -11.29 8.33
C LYS A 330 6.10 -10.33 7.91
N LYS A 331 6.71 -10.62 6.75
CA LYS A 331 7.77 -9.76 6.21
C LYS A 331 7.17 -8.57 5.48
N LEU A 332 7.79 -7.41 5.69
CA LEU A 332 7.54 -6.24 4.86
C LEU A 332 7.97 -6.52 3.41
N LYS A 333 7.11 -6.16 2.45
CA LYS A 333 7.45 -6.16 1.01
C LYS A 333 7.80 -4.76 0.52
N ALA A 334 6.90 -3.81 0.76
CA ALA A 334 7.03 -2.45 0.27
C ALA A 334 6.31 -1.45 1.17
N VAL A 335 6.68 -0.17 1.04
CA VAL A 335 5.94 0.96 1.58
C VAL A 335 5.65 1.92 0.44
N GLN A 336 4.38 2.22 0.19
CA GLN A 336 4.01 3.30 -0.72
C GLN A 336 4.05 4.63 0.05
N SER A 337 4.77 5.61 -0.52
CA SER A 337 4.86 6.96 0.01
C SER A 337 4.35 7.95 -1.02
N GLY A 338 3.58 8.94 -0.57
CA GLY A 338 3.06 10.01 -1.42
C GLY A 338 1.70 9.73 -2.06
N GLY A 339 0.93 8.83 -1.45
CA GLY A 339 -0.41 8.48 -1.91
C GLY A 339 -0.41 7.71 -3.24
N PRO A 340 -1.55 7.66 -3.94
CA PRO A 340 -1.76 6.81 -5.12
C PRO A 340 -0.93 7.27 -6.34
N LEU A 341 -0.35 8.46 -6.26
CA LEU A 341 0.57 9.03 -7.24
C LEU A 341 2.05 8.82 -6.89
N GLY A 342 2.31 8.19 -5.74
CA GLY A 342 3.63 7.92 -5.20
C GLY A 342 4.20 6.58 -5.63
N GLY A 343 5.49 6.40 -5.37
CA GLY A 343 6.22 5.16 -5.67
C GLY A 343 6.17 4.15 -4.54
N CYS A 344 6.30 2.87 -4.88
CA CYS A 344 6.44 1.77 -3.93
C CYS A 344 7.91 1.51 -3.62
N ILE A 345 8.31 1.81 -2.37
CA ILE A 345 9.68 1.65 -1.89
C ILE A 345 9.83 0.24 -1.32
N PRO A 346 10.73 -0.61 -1.86
CA PRO A 346 10.89 -1.97 -1.38
C PRO A 346 11.72 -2.02 -0.08
N LYS A 347 11.63 -3.14 0.64
CA LYS A 347 12.28 -3.34 1.95
C LYS A 347 13.81 -3.12 1.94
N GLU A 348 14.47 -3.25 0.80
CA GLU A 348 15.92 -3.04 0.64
C GLU A 348 16.32 -1.58 0.87
N HIS A 349 15.37 -0.64 0.80
CA HIS A 349 15.60 0.80 0.93
C HIS A 349 15.09 1.39 2.25
N LEU A 350 14.89 0.57 3.28
CA LEU A 350 14.38 1.04 4.59
C LEU A 350 15.29 2.02 5.32
N ASN A 351 16.60 1.92 5.09
CA ASN A 351 17.59 2.81 5.73
C ASN A 351 17.70 4.17 5.02
N VAL A 352 16.93 4.39 3.95
CA VAL A 352 16.92 5.68 3.26
C VAL A 352 16.20 6.71 4.16
N PRO A 353 16.82 7.88 4.40
CA PRO A 353 16.19 8.95 5.16
C PRO A 353 14.93 9.45 4.45
N ILE A 354 13.86 9.70 5.20
CA ILE A 354 12.62 10.24 4.65
C ILE A 354 12.77 11.76 4.54
N ASP A 355 13.32 12.22 3.42
CA ASP A 355 13.38 13.62 2.99
C ASP A 355 12.99 13.77 1.50
N TYR A 356 12.81 15.01 1.03
CA TYR A 356 12.28 15.23 -0.33
C TYR A 356 13.21 14.67 -1.41
N GLU A 357 14.51 14.91 -1.28
CA GLU A 357 15.52 14.52 -2.27
C GLU A 357 15.71 13.00 -2.33
N SER A 358 15.78 12.34 -1.17
CA SER A 358 16.03 10.90 -1.07
C SER A 358 14.86 10.08 -1.61
N LEU A 359 13.62 10.52 -1.35
CA LEU A 359 12.42 9.87 -1.89
C LEU A 359 12.33 10.01 -3.41
N GLU A 360 12.72 11.16 -3.97
CA GLU A 360 12.70 11.40 -5.42
C GLU A 360 13.62 10.42 -6.17
N ILE A 361 14.81 10.13 -5.63
CA ILE A 361 15.76 9.15 -6.19
C ILE A 361 15.15 7.75 -6.30
N LEU A 362 14.28 7.39 -5.34
CA LEU A 362 13.56 6.12 -5.32
C LEU A 362 12.28 6.13 -6.18
N SER A 363 12.09 7.17 -7.00
CA SER A 363 10.86 7.36 -7.80
C SER A 363 9.62 7.39 -6.91
N SER A 364 9.74 7.99 -5.72
CA SER A 364 8.66 8.21 -4.78
C SER A 364 8.58 9.69 -4.40
N THR A 365 7.63 10.07 -3.55
CA THR A 365 7.49 11.44 -3.08
C THR A 365 7.00 11.47 -1.64
N MET A 366 7.31 12.55 -0.93
CA MET A 366 6.75 12.81 0.39
C MET A 366 5.22 12.93 0.32
N GLY A 367 4.72 13.56 -0.75
CA GLY A 367 3.30 13.87 -0.93
C GLY A 367 2.72 14.59 0.29
N SER A 368 1.51 14.18 0.68
CA SER A 368 0.83 14.64 1.89
C SER A 368 1.43 14.06 3.18
N GLY A 369 2.18 12.94 3.12
CA GLY A 369 2.67 12.19 4.29
C GLY A 369 1.98 10.83 4.51
N GLY A 370 1.15 10.35 3.58
CA GLY A 370 0.61 8.99 3.65
C GLY A 370 1.69 7.92 3.41
N LEU A 371 1.77 6.95 4.33
CA LEU A 371 2.59 5.74 4.23
C LEU A 371 1.70 4.49 4.29
N VAL A 372 1.57 3.80 3.16
CA VAL A 372 0.81 2.54 3.06
C VAL A 372 1.79 1.38 3.09
N VAL A 373 1.77 0.63 4.19
CA VAL A 373 2.64 -0.52 4.45
C VAL A 373 2.04 -1.76 3.79
N MET A 374 2.87 -2.53 3.08
CA MET A 374 2.45 -3.74 2.36
C MET A 374 3.34 -4.92 2.76
N ASP A 375 2.71 -6.03 3.17
CA ASP A 375 3.39 -7.27 3.53
C ASP A 375 3.72 -8.17 2.32
N GLU A 376 4.35 -9.32 2.59
CA GLU A 376 4.73 -10.32 1.58
C GLU A 376 3.56 -10.94 0.78
N ASP A 377 2.33 -10.79 1.25
CA ASP A 377 1.11 -11.31 0.64
C ASP A 377 0.43 -10.31 -0.30
N THR A 378 0.93 -9.08 -0.39
CA THR A 378 0.43 -8.07 -1.35
C THR A 378 0.94 -8.33 -2.76
N CYS A 379 0.08 -8.24 -3.80
CA CYS A 379 0.53 -8.32 -5.19
C CYS A 379 0.88 -6.93 -5.74
N MET A 380 2.11 -6.72 -6.19
CA MET A 380 2.57 -5.41 -6.67
C MET A 380 1.98 -5.04 -8.03
N VAL A 381 1.55 -6.02 -8.83
CA VAL A 381 0.83 -5.76 -10.09
C VAL A 381 -0.60 -5.29 -9.81
N ASP A 382 -1.27 -5.92 -8.86
CA ASP A 382 -2.65 -5.60 -8.49
C ASP A 382 -2.77 -4.27 -7.74
N ILE A 383 -1.81 -3.97 -6.84
CA ILE A 383 -1.81 -2.68 -6.15
C ILE A 383 -1.60 -1.52 -7.13
N THR A 384 -0.72 -1.69 -8.13
CA THR A 384 -0.52 -0.70 -9.18
C THR A 384 -1.76 -0.54 -10.05
N ARG A 385 -2.46 -1.64 -10.37
CA ARG A 385 -3.76 -1.60 -11.06
C ARG A 385 -4.78 -0.79 -10.26
N PHE A 386 -4.87 -1.03 -8.95
CA PHE A 386 -5.77 -0.31 -8.05
C PHE A 386 -5.47 1.19 -7.97
N PHE A 387 -4.20 1.59 -7.81
CA PHE A 387 -3.84 3.01 -7.80
C PHE A 387 -4.15 3.69 -9.13
N LEU A 388 -3.90 3.01 -10.25
CA LEU A 388 -4.20 3.58 -11.56
C LEU A 388 -5.71 3.68 -11.82
N GLU A 389 -6.49 2.72 -11.34
CA GLU A 389 -7.95 2.77 -11.35
C GLU A 389 -8.48 3.99 -10.57
N PHE A 390 -7.94 4.24 -9.38
CA PHE A 390 -8.23 5.45 -8.60
C PHE A 390 -7.88 6.72 -9.40
N VAL A 391 -6.65 6.82 -9.91
CA VAL A 391 -6.19 8.01 -10.65
C VAL A 391 -7.02 8.27 -11.91
N LEU A 392 -7.50 7.21 -12.58
CA LEU A 392 -8.40 7.33 -13.73
C LEU A 392 -9.78 7.87 -13.31
N GLY A 393 -10.34 7.36 -12.21
CA GLY A 393 -11.60 7.85 -11.62
C GLY A 393 -11.53 9.32 -11.21
N GLU A 394 -10.35 9.78 -10.80
CA GLU A 394 -10.09 11.14 -10.35
C GLU A 394 -9.60 12.11 -11.45
N SER A 395 -9.52 11.65 -12.69
CA SER A 395 -9.09 12.49 -13.80
C SER A 395 -10.12 13.57 -14.11
N CYS A 396 -9.67 14.84 -14.20
CA CYS A 396 -10.55 15.92 -14.68
C CYS A 396 -10.92 15.78 -16.17
N GLY A 397 -10.28 14.88 -16.92
CA GLY A 397 -10.56 14.58 -18.32
C GLY A 397 -10.09 15.62 -19.34
N LYS A 398 -9.33 16.65 -18.91
CA LYS A 398 -8.91 17.78 -19.76
C LYS A 398 -7.84 17.42 -20.80
N CYS A 399 -6.77 16.72 -20.41
CA CYS A 399 -5.68 16.37 -21.33
C CYS A 399 -5.77 14.90 -21.77
N THR A 400 -5.59 14.66 -23.07
CA THR A 400 -5.62 13.32 -23.68
C THR A 400 -4.63 12.34 -23.05
N PRO A 401 -3.36 12.72 -22.74
CA PRO A 401 -2.41 11.79 -22.13
C PRO A 401 -2.90 11.22 -20.80
N CYS A 402 -3.48 12.06 -19.93
CA CYS A 402 -4.03 11.59 -18.66
C CYS A 402 -5.32 10.78 -18.87
N ARG A 403 -6.26 11.30 -19.68
CA ARG A 403 -7.59 10.67 -19.85
C ARG A 403 -7.53 9.31 -20.56
N GLU A 404 -6.82 9.25 -21.68
CA GLU A 404 -6.75 8.04 -22.51
C GLU A 404 -5.51 7.21 -22.19
N GLY A 405 -4.37 7.85 -21.90
CA GLY A 405 -3.12 7.14 -21.59
C GLY A 405 -3.22 6.30 -20.32
N ASN A 406 -3.76 6.87 -19.23
CA ASN A 406 -3.98 6.10 -17.99
C ASN A 406 -4.96 4.96 -18.20
N LYS A 407 -6.01 5.15 -19.02
CA LYS A 407 -6.92 4.07 -19.40
C LYS A 407 -6.21 2.94 -20.14
N ARG A 408 -5.31 3.25 -21.08
CA ARG A 408 -4.51 2.24 -21.78
C ARG A 408 -3.58 1.47 -20.85
N MET A 409 -2.91 2.17 -19.93
CA MET A 409 -2.09 1.51 -18.91
C MET A 409 -2.94 0.57 -18.04
N LEU A 410 -4.15 1.01 -17.62
CA LEU A 410 -5.06 0.20 -16.82
C LEU A 410 -5.57 -1.04 -17.58
N ASP A 411 -5.91 -0.89 -18.87
CA ASP A 411 -6.30 -2.01 -19.73
C ASP A 411 -5.18 -3.07 -19.80
N ILE A 412 -3.91 -2.65 -19.87
CA ILE A 412 -2.77 -3.57 -19.86
C ILE A 412 -2.65 -4.28 -18.51
N LEU A 413 -2.71 -3.54 -17.39
CA LEU A 413 -2.62 -4.12 -16.04
C LEU A 413 -3.79 -5.08 -15.74
N ASN A 414 -5.00 -4.75 -16.19
CA ASN A 414 -6.17 -5.64 -16.12
C ASN A 414 -5.89 -6.94 -16.89
N ARG A 415 -5.37 -6.87 -18.12
CA ARG A 415 -4.99 -8.08 -18.87
C ARG A 415 -3.93 -8.90 -18.12
N ILE A 416 -2.91 -8.28 -17.55
CA ILE A 416 -1.86 -8.99 -16.82
C ILE A 416 -2.43 -9.72 -15.60
N THR A 417 -3.24 -9.04 -14.78
CA THR A 417 -3.89 -9.61 -13.59
C THR A 417 -4.93 -10.68 -13.92
N GLU A 418 -5.54 -10.62 -15.11
CA GLU A 418 -6.46 -11.63 -15.64
C GLU A 418 -5.77 -12.81 -16.36
N GLY A 419 -4.44 -12.85 -16.43
CA GLY A 419 -3.70 -13.90 -17.15
C GLY A 419 -3.69 -13.76 -18.67
N LYS A 420 -4.20 -12.65 -19.20
CA LYS A 420 -4.20 -12.27 -20.61
C LYS A 420 -3.03 -11.34 -20.99
N GLY A 421 -2.03 -11.21 -20.10
CA GLY A 421 -0.77 -10.51 -20.37
C GLY A 421 0.00 -11.14 -21.53
N ARG A 422 0.74 -10.31 -22.25
CA ARG A 422 1.49 -10.64 -23.47
C ARG A 422 2.95 -10.22 -23.31
N GLU A 423 3.85 -10.91 -24.01
CA GLU A 423 5.22 -10.43 -24.20
C GLU A 423 5.18 -9.04 -24.86
N GLY A 424 6.03 -8.12 -24.40
CA GLY A 424 6.03 -6.71 -24.85
C GLY A 424 5.13 -5.77 -24.04
N ASP A 425 4.25 -6.29 -23.16
CA ASP A 425 3.36 -5.44 -22.36
C ASP A 425 4.12 -4.52 -21.39
N LEU A 426 5.29 -4.95 -20.89
CA LEU A 426 6.10 -4.15 -19.95
C LEU A 426 6.79 -2.98 -20.65
N GLU A 427 7.38 -3.26 -21.82
CA GLU A 427 8.06 -2.25 -22.63
C GLU A 427 7.04 -1.19 -23.10
N LEU A 428 5.83 -1.63 -23.47
CA LEU A 428 4.74 -0.72 -23.82
C LEU A 428 4.26 0.11 -22.61
N LEU A 429 4.17 -0.49 -21.42
CA LEU A 429 3.84 0.26 -20.20
C LEU A 429 4.89 1.33 -19.91
N GLU A 430 6.18 1.01 -19.99
CA GLU A 430 7.28 1.95 -19.78
C GLU A 430 7.23 3.12 -20.77
N GLU A 431 7.01 2.84 -22.07
CA GLU A 431 6.86 3.87 -23.11
C GLU A 431 5.66 4.79 -22.83
N LEU A 432 4.50 4.22 -22.50
CA LEU A 432 3.31 4.98 -22.14
C LEU A 432 3.55 5.84 -20.90
N CYS A 433 4.23 5.30 -19.89
CA CYS A 433 4.53 6.02 -18.66
C CYS A 433 5.34 7.28 -18.92
N ILE A 434 6.42 7.18 -19.71
CA ILE A 434 7.27 8.31 -20.09
C ILE A 434 6.47 9.33 -20.88
N THR A 435 5.71 8.88 -21.89
CA THR A 435 4.90 9.76 -22.74
C THR A 435 3.88 10.55 -21.92
N ILE A 436 3.17 9.91 -20.99
CA ILE A 436 2.16 10.56 -20.15
C ILE A 436 2.82 11.57 -19.20
N LYS A 437 3.93 11.19 -18.58
CA LYS A 437 4.68 12.06 -17.67
C LYS A 437 5.12 13.35 -18.36
N ASP A 438 5.62 13.27 -19.58
CA ASP A 438 6.15 14.42 -20.32
C ASP A 438 5.06 15.30 -20.97
N SER A 439 3.87 14.75 -21.23
CA SER A 439 2.81 15.44 -21.98
C SER A 439 1.58 15.82 -21.16
N ALA A 440 1.45 15.36 -19.91
CA ALA A 440 0.35 15.72 -19.04
C ALA A 440 0.45 17.17 -18.53
N LEU A 441 -0.71 17.81 -18.39
CA LEU A 441 -0.81 19.25 -18.09
C LEU A 441 -0.55 19.61 -16.61
N CYS A 442 -0.86 18.69 -15.69
CA CYS A 442 -0.82 18.95 -14.25
C CYS A 442 -0.12 17.81 -13.49
N GLY A 443 0.23 18.08 -12.23
CA GLY A 443 0.92 17.13 -11.36
C GLY A 443 0.28 15.76 -11.33
N LEU A 444 -1.05 15.66 -11.17
CA LEU A 444 -1.78 14.38 -11.16
C LEU A 444 -1.48 13.53 -12.40
N GLY A 445 -1.58 14.12 -13.60
CA GLY A 445 -1.30 13.39 -14.83
C GLY A 445 0.19 13.06 -15.00
N GLN A 446 1.08 13.96 -14.56
CA GLN A 446 2.52 13.78 -14.67
C GLN A 446 3.05 12.69 -13.72
N THR A 447 2.41 12.51 -12.56
CA THR A 447 2.80 11.53 -11.53
C THR A 447 1.96 10.27 -11.54
N ALA A 448 0.85 10.21 -12.30
CA ALA A 448 0.06 9.00 -12.49
C ALA A 448 0.89 7.76 -12.88
N PRO A 449 1.95 7.88 -13.72
CA PRO A 449 2.76 6.73 -14.09
C PRO A 449 3.78 6.29 -13.02
N THR A 450 4.03 7.10 -11.99
CA THR A 450 5.03 6.83 -10.95
C THR A 450 4.85 5.47 -10.25
N PRO A 451 3.66 5.07 -9.77
CA PRO A 451 3.49 3.74 -9.16
C PRO A 451 3.86 2.63 -10.15
N VAL A 452 3.44 2.74 -11.41
CA VAL A 452 3.74 1.76 -12.47
C VAL A 452 5.24 1.63 -12.71
N LEU A 453 5.93 2.75 -12.90
CA LEU A 453 7.38 2.77 -13.11
C LEU A 453 8.13 2.19 -11.91
N SER A 454 7.73 2.56 -10.69
CA SER A 454 8.36 2.08 -9.47
C SER A 454 8.18 0.57 -9.29
N THR A 455 6.99 0.03 -9.57
CA THR A 455 6.74 -1.41 -9.40
C THR A 455 7.35 -2.24 -10.52
N ILE A 456 7.44 -1.73 -11.75
CA ILE A 456 8.21 -2.39 -12.81
C ILE A 456 9.71 -2.41 -12.43
N ARG A 457 10.24 -1.31 -11.87
CA ARG A 457 11.65 -1.23 -11.46
C ARG A 457 12.01 -2.22 -10.36
N PHE A 458 11.19 -2.30 -9.30
CA PHE A 458 11.54 -3.05 -8.09
C PHE A 458 10.93 -4.46 -8.03
N PHE A 459 9.82 -4.71 -8.74
CA PHE A 459 9.04 -5.95 -8.66
C PHE A 459 8.73 -6.52 -10.04
N ARG A 460 9.65 -6.35 -11.01
CA ARG A 460 9.51 -6.83 -12.39
C ARG A 460 9.21 -8.33 -12.45
N ASP A 461 9.79 -9.09 -11.53
CA ASP A 461 9.61 -10.54 -11.41
C ASP A 461 8.15 -10.92 -11.16
N GLU A 462 7.39 -10.13 -10.39
CA GLU A 462 5.96 -10.36 -10.21
C GLU A 462 5.20 -10.18 -11.54
N TYR A 463 5.51 -9.14 -12.32
CA TYR A 463 4.92 -8.92 -13.64
C TYR A 463 5.24 -10.07 -14.60
N GLU A 464 6.50 -10.49 -14.67
CA GLU A 464 6.92 -11.61 -15.50
C GLU A 464 6.24 -12.91 -15.09
N ALA A 465 6.02 -13.14 -13.79
CA ALA A 465 5.28 -14.30 -13.32
C ALA A 465 3.82 -14.31 -13.78
N HIS A 466 3.17 -13.14 -13.80
CA HIS A 466 1.80 -13.00 -14.30
C HIS A 466 1.74 -13.22 -15.83
N ILE A 467 2.70 -12.67 -16.57
CA ILE A 467 2.72 -12.73 -18.03
C ILE A 467 3.10 -14.13 -18.53
N LYS A 468 4.24 -14.67 -18.09
CA LYS A 468 4.85 -15.91 -18.61
C LYS A 468 4.26 -17.16 -17.98
N TYR A 469 4.16 -17.18 -16.65
CA TYR A 469 3.77 -18.38 -15.91
C TYR A 469 2.28 -18.42 -15.53
N LYS A 470 1.53 -17.36 -15.85
CA LYS A 470 0.12 -17.21 -15.48
C LYS A 470 -0.10 -17.46 -14.00
N LYS A 471 0.80 -16.91 -13.17
CA LYS A 471 0.86 -17.15 -11.73
C LYS A 471 0.98 -15.83 -10.99
N CYS A 472 0.27 -15.71 -9.87
CA CYS A 472 0.39 -14.57 -8.96
C CYS A 472 1.18 -14.99 -7.73
N PRO A 473 2.46 -14.60 -7.55
CA PRO A 473 3.25 -15.04 -6.39
C PRO A 473 2.58 -14.76 -5.03
N ALA A 474 1.92 -13.60 -4.93
CA ALA A 474 1.17 -13.17 -3.75
C ALA A 474 -0.11 -14.00 -3.50
N GLY A 475 -0.75 -14.51 -4.57
CA GLY A 475 -2.00 -15.28 -4.48
C GLY A 475 -3.27 -14.43 -4.39
N ILE A 476 -3.25 -13.21 -4.92
CA ILE A 476 -4.37 -12.26 -4.89
C ILE A 476 -5.20 -12.29 -6.18
N CYS A 477 -4.54 -12.30 -7.35
CA CYS A 477 -5.19 -12.26 -8.66
C CYS A 477 -5.93 -13.58 -8.97
N GLN A 478 -7.20 -13.69 -8.57
CA GLN A 478 -7.99 -14.93 -8.62
C GLN A 478 -8.10 -15.55 -10.03
N ALA A 479 -8.07 -14.74 -11.08
CA ALA A 479 -8.14 -15.22 -12.46
C ALA A 479 -6.95 -16.12 -12.86
N LEU A 480 -5.82 -16.04 -12.13
CA LEU A 480 -4.59 -16.78 -12.44
C LEU A 480 -4.53 -18.19 -11.83
N PHE A 481 -5.40 -18.52 -10.89
CA PHE A 481 -5.34 -19.80 -10.21
C PHE A 481 -6.71 -20.30 -9.77
N ARG A 482 -6.87 -21.62 -9.69
CA ARG A 482 -8.12 -22.21 -9.17
C ARG A 482 -8.23 -22.10 -7.65
N SER A 483 -7.09 -22.20 -6.96
CA SER A 483 -7.02 -22.10 -5.50
C SER A 483 -5.68 -21.53 -5.02
N PRO A 484 -5.65 -20.77 -3.92
CA PRO A 484 -4.40 -20.22 -3.37
C PRO A 484 -3.35 -21.29 -3.04
N CYS A 485 -3.78 -22.46 -2.57
CA CYS A 485 -2.88 -23.58 -2.26
C CYS A 485 -2.23 -24.20 -3.51
N GLN A 486 -2.94 -24.27 -4.65
CA GLN A 486 -2.35 -24.64 -5.93
C GLN A 486 -1.35 -23.59 -6.39
N ASN A 487 -1.72 -22.31 -6.29
CA ASN A 487 -0.85 -21.19 -6.65
C ASN A 487 0.44 -21.18 -5.83
N ALA A 488 0.35 -21.38 -4.51
CA ALA A 488 1.50 -21.44 -3.63
C ALA A 488 2.40 -22.66 -3.89
N CYS A 489 1.90 -23.73 -4.51
CA CYS A 489 2.68 -24.92 -4.80
C CYS A 489 3.73 -24.65 -5.90
N PRO A 490 5.04 -24.84 -5.64
CA PRO A 490 6.07 -24.68 -6.66
C PRO A 490 5.90 -25.67 -7.83
N ALA A 491 5.41 -26.88 -7.54
CA ALA A 491 5.13 -27.90 -8.54
C ALA A 491 3.74 -27.73 -9.23
N GLY A 492 2.95 -26.72 -8.83
CA GLY A 492 1.64 -26.44 -9.43
C GLY A 492 0.63 -27.59 -9.30
N LEU A 493 0.71 -28.37 -8.21
CA LEU A 493 -0.17 -29.50 -7.92
C LEU A 493 -1.63 -29.05 -7.76
N ASP A 494 -2.59 -29.81 -8.30
CA ASP A 494 -4.02 -29.59 -8.04
C ASP A 494 -4.38 -30.01 -6.61
N THR A 495 -4.01 -29.13 -5.68
CA THR A 495 -4.17 -29.34 -4.24
C THR A 495 -5.63 -29.45 -3.84
N HIS A 496 -6.48 -28.63 -4.44
CA HIS A 496 -7.92 -28.73 -4.24
C HIS A 496 -8.47 -30.08 -4.74
N GLY A 497 -8.05 -30.52 -5.94
CA GLY A 497 -8.50 -31.77 -6.55
C GLY A 497 -8.17 -33.00 -5.73
N TYR A 498 -6.91 -33.18 -5.32
CA TYR A 498 -6.55 -34.40 -4.56
C TYR A 498 -7.14 -34.40 -3.14
N ILE A 499 -7.32 -33.23 -2.51
CA ILE A 499 -8.02 -33.14 -1.21
C ILE A 499 -9.48 -33.55 -1.36
N ALA A 500 -10.17 -33.12 -2.42
CA ALA A 500 -11.54 -33.51 -2.68
C ALA A 500 -11.68 -35.03 -2.94
N LEU A 501 -10.69 -35.65 -3.59
CA LEU A 501 -10.65 -37.10 -3.79
C LEU A 501 -10.40 -37.85 -2.47
N ILE A 502 -9.47 -37.37 -1.64
CA ILE A 502 -9.20 -37.93 -0.30
C ILE A 502 -10.46 -37.85 0.58
N ALA A 503 -11.17 -36.72 0.57
CA ALA A 503 -12.40 -36.54 1.33
C ALA A 503 -13.50 -37.55 0.95
N LYS A 504 -13.47 -38.07 -0.29
CA LYS A 504 -14.37 -39.13 -0.79
C LYS A 504 -13.81 -40.54 -0.60
N GLY A 505 -12.67 -40.72 0.08
CA GLY A 505 -11.99 -42.00 0.25
C GLY A 505 -11.28 -42.54 -1.00
N ARG A 506 -11.13 -41.72 -2.06
CA ARG A 506 -10.57 -42.12 -3.37
C ARG A 506 -9.05 -41.91 -3.40
N PHE A 507 -8.33 -42.61 -2.52
CA PHE A 507 -6.89 -42.41 -2.31
C PHE A 507 -6.02 -42.73 -3.54
N LYS A 508 -6.34 -43.79 -4.28
CA LYS A 508 -5.63 -44.14 -5.52
C LYS A 508 -5.69 -43.01 -6.57
N GLU A 509 -6.87 -42.44 -6.78
CA GLU A 509 -7.04 -41.36 -7.75
C GLU A 509 -6.38 -40.06 -7.27
N ALA A 510 -6.43 -39.79 -5.96
CA ALA A 510 -5.70 -38.68 -5.37
C ALA A 510 -4.19 -38.82 -5.60
N TYR A 511 -3.64 -40.04 -5.44
CA TYR A 511 -2.25 -40.34 -5.71
C TYR A 511 -1.89 -40.17 -7.18
N GLU A 512 -2.70 -40.70 -8.09
CA GLU A 512 -2.52 -40.58 -9.54
C GLU A 512 -2.53 -39.11 -9.97
N LEU A 513 -3.45 -38.29 -9.43
CA LEU A 513 -3.51 -36.86 -9.68
C LEU A 513 -2.25 -36.11 -9.19
N ILE A 514 -1.67 -36.50 -8.06
CA ILE A 514 -0.40 -35.91 -7.59
C ILE A 514 0.76 -36.31 -8.52
N MET A 515 0.79 -37.57 -8.96
CA MET A 515 1.81 -38.15 -9.85
C MET A 515 1.86 -37.51 -11.24
N GLU A 516 0.81 -36.79 -11.66
CA GLU A 516 0.81 -36.04 -12.92
C GLU A 516 1.92 -34.98 -12.97
N LYS A 517 2.17 -34.33 -11.83
CA LYS A 517 3.10 -33.19 -11.73
C LYS A 517 4.22 -33.38 -10.70
N ASN A 518 4.11 -34.37 -9.82
CA ASN A 518 5.16 -34.70 -8.86
C ASN A 518 5.42 -36.22 -8.86
N PRO A 519 6.55 -36.69 -9.42
CA PRO A 519 6.87 -38.11 -9.47
C PRO A 519 7.24 -38.72 -8.10
N LEU A 520 7.39 -37.90 -7.05
CA LEU A 520 7.82 -38.33 -5.72
C LEU A 520 6.82 -37.88 -4.63
N PRO A 521 5.53 -38.25 -4.72
CA PRO A 521 4.49 -37.83 -3.79
C PRO A 521 4.77 -38.28 -2.34
N ALA A 522 5.31 -39.50 -2.14
CA ALA A 522 5.63 -40.00 -0.80
C ALA A 522 6.78 -39.25 -0.13
N THR A 523 7.83 -38.93 -0.89
CA THR A 523 8.94 -38.11 -0.41
C THR A 523 8.46 -36.70 -0.13
N CYS A 524 7.78 -36.05 -1.07
CA CYS A 524 7.26 -34.69 -0.86
C CYS A 524 6.20 -34.61 0.25
N GLY A 525 5.42 -35.66 0.51
CA GLY A 525 4.54 -35.73 1.68
C GLY A 525 5.29 -35.70 3.02
N ARG A 526 6.60 -36.01 3.02
CA ARG A 526 7.46 -36.07 4.21
C ARG A 526 8.44 -34.92 4.32
N VAL A 527 8.98 -34.38 3.22
CA VAL A 527 10.07 -33.38 3.28
C VAL A 527 9.67 -31.99 2.78
N CYS A 528 8.48 -31.81 2.20
CA CYS A 528 8.06 -30.52 1.66
C CYS A 528 7.83 -29.47 2.77
N THR A 529 8.29 -28.24 2.52
CA THR A 529 8.05 -27.05 3.35
C THR A 529 6.62 -26.50 3.26
N HIS A 530 5.74 -27.16 2.49
CA HIS A 530 4.28 -26.96 2.45
C HIS A 530 3.80 -25.49 2.37
N PRO A 531 4.32 -24.68 1.43
CA PRO A 531 3.87 -23.28 1.25
C PRO A 531 2.37 -23.15 0.94
N CYS A 532 1.75 -24.24 0.47
CA CYS A 532 0.31 -24.34 0.25
C CYS A 532 -0.54 -24.21 1.53
N GLU A 533 -0.01 -24.55 2.69
CA GLU A 533 -0.71 -24.42 3.98
C GLU A 533 -0.67 -22.98 4.48
N ALA A 534 0.47 -22.29 4.33
CA ALA A 534 0.63 -20.88 4.69
C ALA A 534 -0.26 -19.92 3.87
N LYS A 535 -0.75 -20.36 2.70
CA LYS A 535 -1.68 -19.61 1.85
C LYS A 535 -3.11 -20.18 1.92
N CYS A 536 -3.41 -21.03 2.90
CA CYS A 536 -4.72 -21.65 3.00
C CYS A 536 -5.74 -20.65 3.58
N ARG A 537 -6.75 -20.28 2.79
CA ARG A 537 -7.85 -19.39 3.24
C ARG A 537 -8.56 -19.85 4.51
N ARG A 538 -8.47 -21.13 4.87
CA ARG A 538 -9.10 -21.65 6.09
C ARG A 538 -8.44 -21.09 7.37
N GLU A 539 -7.19 -20.63 7.29
CA GLU A 539 -6.52 -19.92 8.39
C GLU A 539 -7.27 -18.65 8.83
N GLU A 540 -8.09 -18.05 7.94
CA GLU A 540 -8.93 -16.89 8.29
C GLU A 540 -10.10 -17.26 9.21
N ILE A 541 -10.41 -18.56 9.35
CA ILE A 541 -11.52 -19.08 10.16
C ILE A 541 -10.99 -19.81 11.39
N ASP A 542 -10.15 -20.83 11.19
CA ASP A 542 -9.58 -21.66 12.25
C ASP A 542 -8.11 -21.99 11.98
N GLU A 543 -7.83 -23.09 11.28
CA GLU A 543 -6.48 -23.59 11.03
C GLU A 543 -6.30 -23.99 9.56
N PRO A 544 -5.08 -23.87 9.01
CA PRO A 544 -4.82 -24.29 7.65
C PRO A 544 -5.07 -25.80 7.51
N VAL A 545 -5.58 -26.21 6.35
CA VAL A 545 -5.71 -27.63 6.03
C VAL A 545 -4.32 -28.27 6.06
N ALA A 546 -4.17 -29.42 6.72
CA ALA A 546 -2.92 -30.20 6.79
C ALA A 546 -2.58 -30.90 5.46
N ILE A 547 -2.39 -30.12 4.41
CA ILE A 547 -2.18 -30.53 3.02
C ILE A 547 -0.99 -31.51 2.87
N ARG A 548 0.11 -31.30 3.59
CA ARG A 548 1.27 -32.19 3.60
C ARG A 548 0.92 -33.57 4.13
N SER A 549 0.18 -33.62 5.24
CA SER A 549 -0.30 -34.86 5.84
C SER A 549 -1.26 -35.60 4.90
N LEU A 550 -2.18 -34.87 4.26
CA LEU A 550 -3.08 -35.43 3.26
C LEU A 550 -2.33 -36.00 2.04
N LYS A 551 -1.30 -35.29 1.55
CA LYS A 551 -0.42 -35.78 0.48
C LYS A 551 0.31 -37.06 0.88
N ARG A 552 0.81 -37.13 2.11
CA ARG A 552 1.45 -38.34 2.64
C ARG A 552 0.47 -39.51 2.69
N ILE A 553 -0.75 -39.30 3.20
CA ILE A 553 -1.80 -40.33 3.25
C ILE A 553 -2.15 -40.80 1.84
N ALA A 554 -2.37 -39.89 0.89
CA ALA A 554 -2.64 -40.26 -0.50
C ALA A 554 -1.52 -41.11 -1.09
N ALA A 555 -0.25 -40.76 -0.82
CA ALA A 555 0.90 -41.54 -1.28
C ALA A 555 0.97 -42.93 -0.65
N ASP A 556 0.84 -43.02 0.67
CA ASP A 556 1.01 -44.27 1.41
C ASP A 556 -0.14 -45.27 1.11
N TYR A 557 -1.39 -44.80 1.05
CA TYR A 557 -2.55 -45.65 0.71
C TYR A 557 -2.69 -45.90 -0.79
N GLY A 558 -2.47 -44.87 -1.61
CA GLY A 558 -2.55 -44.97 -3.05
C GLY A 558 -1.55 -45.97 -3.62
N MET A 559 -0.30 -45.97 -3.14
CA MET A 559 0.72 -46.95 -3.54
C MET A 559 0.34 -48.38 -3.17
N ARG A 560 -0.18 -48.63 -1.97
CA ARG A 560 -0.63 -49.99 -1.56
C ARG A 560 -1.70 -50.52 -2.51
N GLN A 561 -2.70 -49.69 -2.82
CA GLN A 561 -3.77 -50.03 -3.77
C GLN A 561 -3.27 -50.20 -5.22
N THR A 562 -2.22 -49.50 -5.65
CA THR A 562 -1.62 -49.75 -6.97
C THR A 562 -0.83 -51.06 -7.02
N THR A 563 -0.23 -51.45 -5.89
CA THR A 563 0.58 -52.67 -5.78
C THR A 563 -0.30 -53.92 -5.77
N GLU A 564 -1.42 -53.89 -5.03
CA GLU A 564 -2.42 -54.99 -4.96
C GLU A 564 -3.13 -55.26 -6.30
N VAL A 565 -3.39 -54.22 -7.10
CA VAL A 565 -4.00 -54.39 -8.44
C VAL A 565 -3.01 -54.99 -9.44
N ARG A 566 -1.70 -54.78 -9.26
CA ARG A 566 -0.66 -55.41 -10.09
C ARG A 566 -0.48 -56.90 -9.77
N SER A 567 -0.58 -57.30 -8.49
CA SER A 567 -0.51 -58.72 -8.11
C SER A 567 -1.72 -59.51 -8.62
N GLN A 568 -2.92 -58.94 -8.59
CA GLN A 568 -4.13 -59.59 -9.14
C GLN A 568 -4.07 -59.77 -10.67
N LYS A 569 -3.56 -58.78 -11.42
CA LYS A 569 -3.39 -58.92 -12.89
C LYS A 569 -2.29 -59.89 -13.31
N SER A 570 -1.31 -60.17 -12.44
CA SER A 570 -0.34 -61.24 -12.70
C SER A 570 -0.91 -62.63 -12.44
N GLU A 571 -1.88 -62.77 -11.54
CA GLU A 571 -2.58 -64.03 -11.26
C GLU A 571 -3.58 -64.39 -12.38
N ASP A 572 -4.32 -63.41 -12.91
CA ASP A 572 -5.27 -63.64 -14.01
C ASP A 572 -4.61 -64.01 -15.34
N ARG A 573 -3.32 -63.70 -15.55
CA ARG A 573 -2.56 -64.10 -16.75
C ARG A 573 -2.04 -65.54 -16.69
N GLY A 574 -2.24 -66.25 -15.58
CA GLY A 574 -1.83 -67.63 -15.39
C GLY A 574 -2.87 -68.68 -15.80
N GLN A 575 -4.07 -68.28 -16.23
CA GLN A 575 -5.18 -69.19 -16.53
C GLN A 575 -5.84 -68.90 -17.89
N GLU A 576 -5.10 -69.03 -18.99
CA GLU A 576 -5.73 -69.23 -20.31
C GLU A 576 -4.69 -69.81 -21.28
N HIS A 577 -4.43 -71.12 -21.14
CA HIS A 577 -3.79 -71.93 -22.19
C HIS A 577 -4.87 -72.81 -22.86
N GLU A 578 -4.79 -72.85 -24.19
CA GLU A 578 -5.38 -73.85 -25.10
C GLU A 578 -6.90 -73.83 -25.34
N LYS A 579 -7.30 -73.28 -26.50
CA LYS A 579 -8.04 -74.03 -27.53
C LYS A 579 -7.98 -73.34 -28.89
N VAL A 580 -7.65 -74.14 -29.90
CA VAL A 580 -7.61 -73.85 -31.33
C VAL A 580 -9.03 -73.68 -31.89
N HIS A 581 -9.28 -72.63 -32.69
CA HIS A 581 -9.98 -72.72 -33.98
C HIS A 581 -10.02 -71.35 -34.70
N SER A 582 -9.67 -71.35 -36.00
CA SER A 582 -10.01 -70.29 -36.95
C SER A 582 -11.52 -70.32 -37.26
N PRO A 583 -12.14 -69.17 -37.61
CA PRO A 583 -12.49 -68.99 -39.03
C PRO A 583 -12.51 -67.53 -39.56
N GLN A 584 -12.11 -67.43 -40.82
CA GLN A 584 -12.69 -66.66 -41.95
C GLN A 584 -13.46 -65.34 -41.74
N SER A 585 -12.88 -64.31 -42.37
CA SER A 585 -13.50 -63.27 -43.24
C SER A 585 -15.03 -63.11 -43.26
N ILE A 586 -15.51 -61.90 -42.93
CA ILE A 586 -16.70 -61.30 -43.56
C ILE A 586 -16.42 -59.85 -43.93
N VAL A 587 -16.58 -59.59 -45.22
CA VAL A 587 -16.53 -58.31 -45.93
C VAL A 587 -17.81 -57.54 -45.68
N HIS A 588 -17.74 -56.24 -45.35
CA HIS A 588 -18.80 -55.29 -45.73
C HIS A 588 -18.23 -53.98 -46.28
N ARG A 589 -18.59 -53.74 -47.54
CA ARG A 589 -18.37 -52.53 -48.34
C ARG A 589 -19.49 -51.54 -48.08
N GLY A 590 -19.15 -50.24 -48.13
CA GLY A 590 -20.05 -49.13 -48.39
C GLY A 590 -19.38 -47.81 -47.99
N GLN A 591 -18.58 -47.18 -48.87
CA GLN A 591 -18.96 -46.07 -49.77
C GLN A 591 -19.72 -44.93 -49.06
N LYS A 592 -19.46 -43.63 -49.26
CA LYS A 592 -18.44 -42.80 -49.92
C LYS A 592 -18.91 -41.37 -49.61
N GLY A 593 -18.01 -40.44 -49.24
CA GLY A 593 -18.35 -39.03 -49.11
C GLY A 593 -17.11 -38.15 -49.03
N ARG A 594 -16.66 -37.65 -50.19
CA ARG A 594 -15.48 -36.79 -50.42
C ARG A 594 -15.81 -35.32 -50.04
N ARG A 595 -14.93 -34.55 -49.40
CA ARG A 595 -13.95 -33.53 -49.93
C ARG A 595 -13.75 -32.55 -48.74
N ALA A 596 -12.66 -31.83 -48.51
CA ALA A 596 -11.36 -31.63 -49.15
C ALA A 596 -10.40 -31.09 -48.07
N GLN A 597 -9.10 -31.28 -48.30
CA GLN A 597 -7.97 -30.94 -47.44
C GLN A 597 -7.63 -29.43 -47.46
N THR A 598 -7.21 -28.89 -46.31
CA THR A 598 -6.08 -27.95 -46.21
C THR A 598 -5.32 -28.24 -44.91
N GLY A 599 -4.00 -28.35 -45.03
CA GLY A 599 -3.16 -29.12 -44.12
C GLY A 599 -2.60 -28.37 -42.91
N ALA A 600 -2.30 -29.16 -41.89
CA ALA A 600 -1.13 -29.02 -41.05
C ALA A 600 -0.55 -30.44 -40.89
N GLN A 601 0.67 -30.67 -41.37
CA GLN A 601 1.38 -31.93 -41.21
C GLN A 601 1.68 -32.14 -39.72
N GLU A 602 0.94 -33.02 -39.05
CA GLU A 602 1.43 -33.67 -37.85
C GLU A 602 2.51 -34.66 -38.28
N HIS A 603 3.77 -34.30 -38.03
CA HIS A 603 4.86 -35.27 -37.97
C HIS A 603 4.59 -36.23 -36.80
N GLN A 604 3.83 -37.30 -37.05
CA GLN A 604 3.91 -38.50 -36.23
C GLN A 604 5.28 -39.12 -36.48
N SER A 605 6.27 -38.74 -35.67
CA SER A 605 7.48 -39.54 -35.55
C SER A 605 7.08 -40.85 -34.87
N THR A 606 7.19 -41.96 -35.60
CA THR A 606 7.21 -43.28 -35.00
C THR A 606 8.50 -43.41 -34.21
N ALA A 607 8.51 -42.93 -32.97
CA ALA A 607 9.64 -43.08 -32.06
C ALA A 607 9.87 -44.58 -31.85
N ALA A 608 11.06 -45.06 -32.23
CA ALA A 608 11.46 -46.44 -32.03
C ALA A 608 11.30 -46.82 -30.53
N GLN A 609 10.64 -47.95 -30.29
CA GLN A 609 10.34 -48.48 -28.97
C GLN A 609 11.62 -49.06 -28.34
N ASN A 610 12.55 -48.18 -27.97
CA ASN A 610 13.87 -48.56 -27.47
C ASN A 610 13.78 -49.15 -26.06
N GLN A 611 14.63 -50.14 -25.78
CA GLN A 611 14.90 -50.60 -24.41
C GLN A 611 15.94 -49.68 -23.77
N VAL A 612 15.64 -49.10 -22.61
CA VAL A 612 16.51 -48.14 -21.92
C VAL A 612 16.86 -48.68 -20.54
N ALA A 613 18.15 -48.81 -20.25
CA ALA A 613 18.65 -49.16 -18.92
C ALA A 613 18.99 -47.87 -18.15
N ILE A 614 18.47 -47.74 -16.92
CA ILE A 614 18.80 -46.63 -16.02
C ILE A 614 19.53 -47.22 -14.81
N ILE A 615 20.73 -46.70 -14.53
CA ILE A 615 21.54 -47.12 -13.38
C ILE A 615 21.32 -46.13 -12.24
N GLY A 616 20.82 -46.62 -11.11
CA GLY A 616 20.41 -45.85 -9.94
C GLY A 616 18.92 -45.50 -9.95
N SER A 617 18.23 -45.82 -8.86
CA SER A 617 16.82 -45.48 -8.59
C SER A 617 16.67 -44.26 -7.67
N GLY A 618 17.69 -43.40 -7.60
CA GLY A 618 17.54 -42.10 -6.97
C GLY A 618 16.46 -41.24 -7.65
N PRO A 619 16.10 -40.09 -7.06
CA PRO A 619 15.08 -39.17 -7.59
C PRO A 619 15.20 -38.88 -9.09
N ALA A 620 16.42 -38.63 -9.58
CA ALA A 620 16.69 -38.36 -10.98
C ALA A 620 16.46 -39.59 -11.88
N GLY A 621 16.95 -40.76 -11.47
CA GLY A 621 16.80 -42.01 -12.22
C GLY A 621 15.35 -42.46 -12.34
N LEU A 622 14.58 -42.39 -11.24
CA LEU A 622 13.14 -42.69 -11.26
C LEU A 622 12.34 -41.70 -12.09
N THR A 623 12.69 -40.41 -12.04
CA THR A 623 12.03 -39.37 -12.85
C THR A 623 12.30 -39.60 -14.35
N ALA A 624 13.54 -39.89 -14.71
CA ALA A 624 13.91 -40.24 -16.08
C ALA A 624 13.15 -41.50 -16.55
N ALA A 625 13.10 -42.55 -15.71
CA ALA A 625 12.37 -43.78 -16.01
C ALA A 625 10.89 -43.53 -16.29
N TYR A 626 10.25 -42.68 -15.46
CA TYR A 626 8.85 -42.32 -15.60
C TYR A 626 8.55 -41.62 -16.93
N HIS A 627 9.34 -40.60 -17.29
CA HIS A 627 9.14 -39.87 -18.54
C HIS A 627 9.43 -40.75 -19.78
N LEU A 628 10.49 -41.55 -19.75
CA LEU A 628 10.82 -42.47 -20.84
C LEU A 628 9.74 -43.54 -21.03
N THR A 629 9.15 -44.06 -19.95
CA THR A 629 8.03 -45.00 -20.02
C THR A 629 6.78 -44.35 -20.62
N LYS A 630 6.48 -43.08 -20.25
CA LYS A 630 5.40 -42.31 -20.87
C LYS A 630 5.61 -42.01 -22.35
N MET A 631 6.88 -41.91 -22.79
CA MET A 631 7.26 -41.78 -24.20
C MET A 631 7.23 -43.12 -24.96
N GLY A 632 6.82 -44.21 -24.31
CA GLY A 632 6.66 -45.54 -24.93
C GLY A 632 7.92 -46.42 -24.90
N HIS A 633 9.00 -45.98 -24.25
CA HIS A 633 10.21 -46.79 -24.09
C HIS A 633 10.04 -47.88 -23.02
N LYS A 634 10.71 -49.01 -23.22
CA LYS A 634 10.73 -50.10 -22.24
C LYS A 634 11.93 -49.90 -21.31
N VAL A 635 11.69 -49.42 -20.10
CA VAL A 635 12.76 -49.03 -19.16
C VAL A 635 13.04 -50.13 -18.14
N THR A 636 14.32 -50.46 -17.93
CA THR A 636 14.80 -51.32 -16.83
C THR A 636 15.67 -50.50 -15.90
N ILE A 637 15.37 -50.49 -14.60
CA ILE A 637 16.14 -49.76 -13.60
C ILE A 637 17.02 -50.75 -12.82
N PHE A 638 18.31 -50.44 -12.71
CA PHE A 638 19.27 -51.19 -11.90
C PHE A 638 19.57 -50.38 -10.63
N GLU A 639 19.27 -50.95 -9.47
CA GLU A 639 19.51 -50.33 -8.16
C GLU A 639 20.30 -51.31 -7.28
N SER A 640 21.31 -50.79 -6.59
CA SER A 640 22.12 -51.57 -5.64
C SER A 640 21.49 -51.61 -4.25
N LEU A 641 20.66 -50.62 -3.90
CA LEU A 641 19.92 -50.54 -2.65
C LEU A 641 18.73 -51.52 -2.61
N PRO A 642 18.33 -52.00 -1.41
CA PRO A 642 17.26 -53.00 -1.25
C PRO A 642 15.87 -52.49 -1.64
N VAL A 643 15.69 -51.18 -1.76
CA VAL A 643 14.43 -50.54 -2.18
C VAL A 643 14.72 -49.41 -3.16
N ALA A 644 13.79 -49.21 -4.09
CA ALA A 644 13.88 -48.12 -5.04
C ALA A 644 13.62 -46.77 -4.36
N GLY A 645 14.31 -45.71 -4.79
CA GLY A 645 14.17 -44.35 -4.25
C GLY A 645 15.46 -43.75 -3.69
N GLY A 646 16.59 -44.43 -3.84
CA GLY A 646 17.92 -43.96 -3.44
C GLY A 646 18.08 -43.76 -1.94
N MET A 647 19.09 -42.98 -1.54
CA MET A 647 19.40 -42.65 -0.14
C MET A 647 18.18 -42.19 0.67
N LEU A 648 17.24 -41.46 0.05
CA LEU A 648 16.02 -40.96 0.71
C LEU A 648 15.05 -42.06 1.19
N SER A 649 15.20 -43.30 0.69
CA SER A 649 14.35 -44.44 1.06
C SER A 649 15.02 -45.39 2.06
N VAL A 650 16.35 -45.30 2.21
CA VAL A 650 17.14 -46.18 3.09
C VAL A 650 17.82 -45.43 4.24
N GLY A 651 17.81 -44.09 4.22
CA GLY A 651 18.39 -43.25 5.27
C GLY A 651 17.97 -41.78 5.18
N ILE A 652 18.25 -41.04 6.24
CA ILE A 652 18.24 -39.57 6.23
C ILE A 652 19.72 -39.18 6.09
N PRO A 653 20.12 -38.44 5.04
CA PRO A 653 21.50 -37.94 4.94
C PRO A 653 21.83 -37.11 6.19
N GLU A 654 22.96 -37.39 6.84
CA GLU A 654 23.51 -36.47 7.85
C GLU A 654 23.84 -35.15 7.14
N TYR A 655 23.27 -34.06 7.64
CA TYR A 655 23.61 -32.68 7.27
C TYR A 655 24.21 -31.99 8.49
#